data_AF-A0A8J7VG97-F1
#
_entry.id   AF-A0A8J7VG97-F1
#
_cell.length_a   1.000
_cell.length_b   1.000
_cell.length_c   1.000
_cell.angle_alpha   90.00
_cell.angle_beta   90.00
_cell.angle_gamma   90.00
#
_symmetry.space_group_name_H-M   'P 1'
#
loop_
_entity.id
_entity.type
_entity.pdbx_description
1 polymer ?
#
loop_
_entity_poly.entity_id
_entity_poly.type
_entity_poly.pdbx_seq_one_letter_code
_entity_poly.pdbx_strand_id
1 'polypeptide(L)'
;DGEIPGAAYLNEETMKWEPVAFMYDSDSSTAVIMTDHLSKYGVFKVSGEGKRNARVEFLGLYGQGNDDDFLAALEEYSIGGVPASQCIEIGSGAAGDALQLGGDFLGNLVQSAGYAAYGDDVLSTVGDHLGSVGLLLSVVQIGNNIYNGKINDAVVGSLKTSYTYIMGKAVSKLSNSVLSAGMASVAIVDYAINKFGTTAIEGRADIYRDAYSIYYYKGEDGFKGSDYWYKTFYPMFSDPKMTEEALKAEIDKIVTSHCDEFWTGANKLGVDYYVSEAREKMAWTGGGAGLNKDLQDSISKERRSMLYNDVLPGVFRQIALRINMENENRLRAEYKALSDYLNTAISFSVTDPKKTYAKHKARFSPLNDKAQTENWTGKFKDDGSLNTSFTLYGHMYSGSPNKLEIFAPDADMDRDEPVETIEFKVTPPSIEIVISEKPARLTSLVTQRSSDEITSGLLVEDEYKSYHSENLFPLPMEHMLSQHPISIPEDNIIDVSLNGSWATDTVSGKNDKGGEWSTSYKYDVSNFNLNIPLTVNSELPVIGTDKKALLLDGKGTYSYTVTVTAITTGSQEVPALFEKAWTDGVLTRTITFRSTGDVSLYTSSQAIDSSKGVVVHENGIENLNTTGVILEFENPVNQVSGTAENYLKTVWEDKTEKEETSTNEITFDAINILPSASKIYFKYPAS
;
A
#
# COMPACT_ATOMS: atom_id res chain seq x y z
N ASP A 1 -11.32 30.05 -14.73
CA ASP A 1 -11.14 28.59 -14.67
C ASP A 1 -12.27 27.96 -15.47
N GLY A 2 -11.97 27.57 -16.70
CA GLY A 2 -12.97 27.13 -17.68
C GLY A 2 -13.11 25.61 -17.66
N GLU A 3 -14.37 25.15 -17.66
CA GLU A 3 -14.75 23.75 -17.80
C GLU A 3 -14.12 23.13 -19.07
N ILE A 4 -13.47 21.97 -18.95
CA ILE A 4 -12.89 21.25 -20.10
C ILE A 4 -14.01 20.52 -20.86
N PRO A 5 -14.25 20.82 -22.15
CA PRO A 5 -15.31 20.19 -22.93
C PRO A 5 -14.92 18.77 -23.37
N GLY A 6 -15.82 17.79 -23.20
CA GLY A 6 -15.73 16.46 -23.83
C GLY A 6 -16.26 16.46 -25.26
N ALA A 7 -15.99 15.43 -26.08
CA ALA A 7 -16.59 15.28 -27.42
C ALA A 7 -17.20 13.88 -27.67
N ALA A 8 -18.32 13.81 -28.40
CA ALA A 8 -18.98 12.57 -28.82
C ALA A 8 -19.57 12.67 -30.23
N TYR A 9 -19.85 11.55 -30.89
CA TYR A 9 -20.66 11.44 -32.09
C TYR A 9 -22.01 10.81 -31.79
N LEU A 10 -23.03 11.14 -32.59
CA LEU A 10 -24.32 10.46 -32.53
C LEU A 10 -24.25 9.19 -33.38
N ASN A 11 -24.32 8.04 -32.72
CA ASN A 11 -24.50 6.77 -33.41
C ASN A 11 -25.96 6.68 -33.88
N GLU A 12 -26.19 6.67 -35.20
CA GLU A 12 -27.52 6.70 -35.80
C GLU A 12 -28.28 5.37 -35.66
N GLU A 13 -27.58 4.25 -35.42
CA GLU A 13 -28.21 2.94 -35.19
C GLU A 13 -28.74 2.83 -33.75
N THR A 14 -27.93 3.26 -32.78
CA THR A 14 -28.28 3.17 -31.35
C THR A 14 -29.04 4.41 -30.85
N MET A 15 -29.01 5.50 -31.63
CA MET A 15 -29.50 6.82 -31.26
C MET A 15 -28.89 7.36 -29.95
N LYS A 16 -27.65 6.94 -29.64
CA LYS A 16 -26.90 7.36 -28.46
C LYS A 16 -25.68 8.19 -28.85
N TRP A 17 -25.31 9.12 -27.98
CA TRP A 17 -24.02 9.82 -28.09
C TRP A 17 -22.91 8.90 -27.60
N GLU A 18 -21.96 8.61 -28.48
CA GLU A 18 -20.83 7.74 -28.25
C GLU A 18 -19.55 8.58 -28.32
N PRO A 19 -18.66 8.52 -27.31
CA PRO A 19 -17.51 9.41 -27.23
C PRO A 19 -16.57 9.27 -28.44
N VAL A 20 -15.89 10.35 -28.84
CA VAL A 20 -14.97 10.40 -30.02
C VAL A 20 -13.57 10.80 -29.64
N ALA A 21 -12.61 10.56 -30.55
CA ALA A 21 -11.26 11.02 -30.37
C ALA A 21 -11.23 12.51 -30.60
N PHE A 22 -10.80 13.27 -29.60
CA PHE A 22 -10.65 14.70 -29.74
C PHE A 22 -9.40 15.20 -29.00
N MET A 23 -8.76 16.20 -29.58
CA MET A 23 -7.73 17.00 -28.93
C MET A 23 -8.39 18.30 -28.48
N TYR A 24 -8.15 18.72 -27.24
CA TYR A 24 -8.56 20.03 -26.77
C TYR A 24 -7.31 20.88 -26.58
N ASP A 25 -7.25 21.99 -27.29
CA ASP A 25 -6.24 23.03 -27.11
C ASP A 25 -6.83 24.10 -26.20
N SER A 26 -6.28 24.20 -24.99
CA SER A 26 -6.68 25.17 -23.97
C SER A 26 -6.35 26.61 -24.35
N ASP A 27 -5.24 26.83 -25.06
CA ASP A 27 -4.79 28.16 -25.48
C ASP A 27 -5.72 28.74 -26.55
N SER A 28 -6.16 27.90 -27.48
CA SER A 28 -7.10 28.30 -28.55
C SER A 28 -8.56 27.99 -28.24
N SER A 29 -8.86 27.34 -27.11
CA SER A 29 -10.20 26.83 -26.75
C SER A 29 -10.87 26.01 -27.85
N THR A 30 -10.09 25.21 -28.58
CA THR A 30 -10.54 24.46 -29.76
C THR A 30 -10.56 22.97 -29.50
N ALA A 31 -11.66 22.29 -29.86
CA ALA A 31 -11.75 20.84 -29.88
C ALA A 31 -11.59 20.32 -31.33
N VAL A 32 -10.56 19.50 -31.58
CA VAL A 32 -10.28 18.89 -32.89
C VAL A 32 -10.64 17.42 -32.84
N ILE A 33 -11.62 16.99 -33.63
CA ILE A 33 -12.09 15.60 -33.69
C ILE A 33 -11.48 14.90 -34.90
N MET A 34 -10.79 13.77 -34.68
CA MET A 34 -10.27 12.92 -35.76
C MET A 34 -11.21 11.74 -36.01
N THR A 35 -11.61 11.53 -37.26
CA THR A 35 -12.62 10.51 -37.62
C THR A 35 -12.43 9.95 -39.02
N ASP A 36 -12.84 8.69 -39.20
CA ASP A 36 -12.88 7.92 -40.45
C ASP A 36 -14.30 7.76 -41.01
N HIS A 37 -15.29 8.35 -40.34
CA HIS A 37 -16.71 8.26 -40.71
C HIS A 37 -17.43 9.60 -40.55
N LEU A 38 -18.43 9.82 -41.40
CA LEU A 38 -19.24 11.04 -41.39
C LEU A 38 -20.42 10.84 -40.42
N SER A 39 -20.32 11.43 -39.23
CA SER A 39 -21.37 11.45 -38.20
C SER A 39 -21.61 12.85 -37.65
N LYS A 40 -22.67 13.03 -36.85
CA LYS A 40 -22.89 14.29 -36.11
C LYS A 40 -22.06 14.28 -34.85
N TYR A 41 -21.35 15.36 -34.56
CA TYR A 41 -20.48 15.50 -33.39
C TYR A 41 -21.01 16.58 -32.43
N GLY A 42 -20.72 16.45 -31.14
CA GLY A 42 -21.12 17.38 -30.09
C GLY A 42 -20.14 17.41 -28.94
N VAL A 43 -20.16 18.50 -28.15
CA VAL A 43 -19.34 18.66 -26.94
C VAL A 43 -20.18 18.65 -25.66
N PHE A 44 -19.67 18.04 -24.59
CA PHE A 44 -20.42 17.77 -23.34
C PHE A 44 -19.69 18.26 -22.09
N LYS A 45 -20.42 18.39 -20.98
CA LYS A 45 -19.95 18.85 -19.66
C LYS A 45 -20.22 17.79 -18.59
N VAL A 46 -19.43 17.78 -17.51
CA VAL A 46 -19.62 16.94 -16.32
C VAL A 46 -20.74 17.50 -15.44
N SER A 47 -21.47 16.65 -14.71
CA SER A 47 -22.57 17.08 -13.82
C SER A 47 -22.48 16.45 -12.42
N GLY A 48 -22.89 17.20 -11.39
CA GLY A 48 -22.98 16.69 -10.01
C GLY A 48 -21.71 16.80 -9.17
N GLU A 49 -20.77 17.68 -9.53
CA GLU A 49 -19.51 17.92 -8.83
C GLU A 49 -19.72 18.22 -7.32
N GLY A 50 -18.83 17.68 -6.48
CA GLY A 50 -18.83 17.86 -5.03
C GLY A 50 -19.86 17.04 -4.23
N LYS A 51 -20.73 16.26 -4.87
CA LYS A 51 -21.73 15.41 -4.19
C LYS A 51 -21.26 13.96 -4.01
N ARG A 52 -21.80 13.23 -3.01
CA ARG A 52 -21.56 11.78 -2.79
C ARG A 52 -21.82 10.93 -4.03
N ASN A 53 -22.79 11.33 -4.84
CA ASN A 53 -23.20 10.63 -6.04
C ASN A 53 -22.65 11.25 -7.32
N ALA A 54 -21.59 12.07 -7.23
CA ALA A 54 -20.91 12.61 -8.39
C ALA A 54 -20.50 11.47 -9.34
N ARG A 55 -20.61 11.70 -10.64
CA ARG A 55 -20.24 10.72 -11.66
C ARG A 55 -19.33 11.36 -12.67
N VAL A 56 -18.45 10.54 -13.23
CA VAL A 56 -17.65 10.88 -14.39
C VAL A 56 -18.28 10.21 -15.61
N GLU A 57 -18.69 10.97 -16.62
CA GLU A 57 -19.27 10.38 -17.84
C GLU A 57 -18.31 10.42 -19.04
N PHE A 58 -17.45 11.44 -19.12
CA PHE A 58 -16.56 11.66 -20.25
C PHE A 58 -15.20 12.14 -19.79
N LEU A 59 -14.15 11.47 -20.27
CA LEU A 59 -12.76 11.77 -19.98
C LEU A 59 -12.08 12.30 -21.24
N GLY A 60 -11.36 13.41 -21.10
CA GLY A 60 -10.44 13.87 -22.14
C GLY A 60 -9.37 12.80 -22.40
N LEU A 61 -9.01 12.58 -23.67
CA LEU A 61 -8.02 11.55 -24.01
C LEU A 61 -6.58 11.96 -23.68
N TYR A 62 -6.32 13.27 -23.66
CA TYR A 62 -5.01 13.86 -23.50
C TYR A 62 -5.04 14.75 -22.24
N GLY A 63 -4.09 14.52 -21.32
CA GLY A 63 -3.84 15.42 -20.20
C GLY A 63 -3.30 16.78 -20.67
N GLN A 64 -3.17 17.74 -19.75
CA GLN A 64 -2.46 18.98 -20.04
C GLN A 64 -1.02 18.64 -20.47
N GLY A 65 -0.53 19.28 -21.53
CA GLY A 65 0.71 18.91 -22.22
C GLY A 65 1.96 18.99 -21.35
N ASN A 66 2.27 17.90 -20.64
CA ASN A 66 3.51 17.71 -19.93
C ASN A 66 4.60 17.16 -20.86
N ASP A 67 5.86 17.49 -20.58
CA ASP A 67 7.07 16.92 -21.19
C ASP A 67 7.29 15.47 -20.67
N ASP A 68 6.25 14.62 -20.74
CA ASP A 68 6.31 13.25 -20.23
C ASP A 68 7.27 12.39 -21.07
N ASP A 69 8.08 11.57 -20.40
CA ASP A 69 8.97 10.61 -21.06
C ASP A 69 8.21 9.34 -21.46
N PHE A 70 7.36 9.47 -22.48
CA PHE A 70 6.60 8.37 -23.08
C PHE A 70 7.52 7.22 -23.56
N LEU A 71 8.78 7.51 -23.85
CA LEU A 71 9.77 6.50 -24.25
C LEU A 71 10.24 5.65 -23.07
N ALA A 72 10.45 6.28 -21.90
CA ALA A 72 10.79 5.57 -20.67
C ALA A 72 9.65 4.65 -20.21
N ALA A 73 8.39 5.07 -20.36
CA ALA A 73 7.23 4.24 -20.01
C ALA A 73 7.14 2.96 -20.85
N LEU A 74 7.40 3.07 -22.15
CA LEU A 74 7.49 1.91 -23.04
C LEU A 74 8.66 0.99 -22.67
N GLU A 75 9.82 1.56 -22.32
CA GLU A 75 11.02 0.82 -21.93
C GLU A 75 10.82 0.05 -20.61
N GLU A 76 10.27 0.69 -19.59
CA GLU A 76 10.01 0.06 -18.29
C GLU A 76 9.02 -1.10 -18.41
N TYR A 77 7.93 -0.91 -19.18
CA TYR A 77 6.96 -1.96 -19.46
C TYR A 77 7.59 -3.15 -20.21
N SER A 78 8.51 -2.88 -21.14
CA SER A 78 9.23 -3.92 -21.92
C SER A 78 10.00 -4.89 -21.05
N ILE A 79 10.59 -4.37 -19.96
CA ILE A 79 11.44 -5.14 -19.05
C ILE A 79 10.57 -5.89 -18.03
N GLY A 80 9.57 -5.20 -17.46
CA GLY A 80 8.74 -5.67 -16.35
C GLY A 80 7.54 -6.54 -16.73
N GLY A 81 6.92 -6.33 -17.90
CA GLY A 81 5.71 -7.04 -18.34
C GLY A 81 4.41 -6.64 -17.62
N VAL A 82 4.47 -5.69 -16.70
CA VAL A 82 3.33 -5.08 -16.00
C VAL A 82 3.46 -3.56 -16.09
N PRO A 83 2.35 -2.80 -16.04
CA PRO A 83 2.44 -1.35 -15.95
C PRO A 83 3.27 -0.96 -14.73
N ALA A 84 4.39 -0.30 -14.99
CA ALA A 84 5.39 0.02 -13.99
C ALA A 84 5.31 1.52 -13.64
N SER A 85 6.25 2.03 -12.85
CA SER A 85 6.15 3.34 -12.19
C SER A 85 5.86 4.49 -13.16
N GLN A 86 6.53 4.52 -14.31
CA GLN A 86 6.38 5.55 -15.33
C GLN A 86 5.04 5.48 -16.05
N CYS A 87 4.54 4.27 -16.34
CA CYS A 87 3.20 4.11 -16.91
C CYS A 87 2.11 4.58 -15.95
N ILE A 88 2.27 4.28 -14.65
CA ILE A 88 1.34 4.73 -13.62
C ILE A 88 1.41 6.24 -13.46
N GLU A 89 2.59 6.86 -13.50
CA GLU A 89 2.76 8.31 -13.40
C GLU A 89 2.08 9.05 -14.55
N ILE A 90 2.39 8.67 -15.80
CA ILE A 90 1.76 9.23 -17.01
C ILE A 90 0.24 9.02 -16.96
N GLY A 91 -0.19 7.81 -16.61
CA GLY A 91 -1.60 7.48 -16.47
C GLY A 91 -2.30 8.27 -15.38
N SER A 92 -1.63 8.49 -14.24
CA SER A 92 -2.15 9.28 -13.12
C SER A 92 -2.28 10.74 -13.50
N GLY A 93 -1.30 11.32 -14.19
CA GLY A 93 -1.38 12.69 -14.71
C GLY A 93 -2.55 12.86 -15.66
N ALA A 94 -2.61 12.03 -16.71
CA ALA A 94 -3.64 12.13 -17.74
C ALA A 94 -5.05 11.85 -17.20
N ALA A 95 -5.23 10.81 -16.39
CA ALA A 95 -6.50 10.52 -15.76
C ALA A 95 -6.86 11.56 -14.70
N GLY A 96 -5.88 12.04 -13.92
CA GLY A 96 -6.09 13.03 -12.86
C GLY A 96 -6.60 14.36 -13.40
N ASP A 97 -6.07 14.80 -14.53
CA ASP A 97 -6.55 15.96 -15.29
C ASP A 97 -7.96 15.71 -15.84
N ALA A 98 -8.15 14.59 -16.53
CA ALA A 98 -9.42 14.25 -17.14
C ALA A 98 -10.56 14.07 -16.11
N LEU A 99 -10.22 13.60 -14.91
CA LEU A 99 -11.14 13.39 -13.78
C LEU A 99 -11.27 14.61 -12.84
N GLN A 100 -10.44 15.65 -13.03
CA GLN A 100 -10.30 16.79 -12.12
C GLN A 100 -9.92 16.42 -10.67
N LEU A 101 -9.33 15.24 -10.48
CA LEU A 101 -8.83 14.77 -9.18
C LEU A 101 -7.42 15.30 -8.90
N GLY A 102 -6.68 15.64 -9.95
CA GLY A 102 -5.26 16.00 -9.89
C GLY A 102 -4.36 14.77 -10.01
N GLY A 103 -3.31 14.85 -10.82
CA GLY A 103 -2.39 13.72 -11.07
C GLY A 103 -1.70 13.22 -9.80
N ASP A 104 -1.22 14.14 -8.98
CA ASP A 104 -0.54 13.83 -7.71
C ASP A 104 -1.45 13.04 -6.75
N PHE A 105 -2.75 13.34 -6.72
CA PHE A 105 -3.68 12.62 -5.87
C PHE A 105 -3.79 11.14 -6.28
N LEU A 106 -3.98 10.87 -7.57
CA LEU A 106 -4.08 9.50 -8.08
C LEU A 106 -2.75 8.74 -7.97
N GLY A 107 -1.62 9.41 -8.22
CA GLY A 107 -0.30 8.82 -8.03
C GLY A 107 -0.04 8.43 -6.57
N ASN A 108 -0.36 9.31 -5.62
CA ASN A 108 -0.19 9.06 -4.19
C ASN A 108 -1.17 8.01 -3.64
N LEU A 109 -2.36 7.89 -4.23
CA LEU A 109 -3.34 6.88 -3.87
C LEU A 109 -2.75 5.46 -4.02
N VAL A 110 -1.96 5.23 -5.08
CA VAL A 110 -1.35 3.93 -5.38
C VAL A 110 -0.02 3.69 -4.61
N GLN A 111 0.64 4.74 -4.10
CA GLN A 111 1.96 4.62 -3.46
C GLN A 111 1.96 4.61 -1.92
N SER A 112 1.08 5.35 -1.24
CA SER A 112 1.08 5.38 0.24
C SER A 112 -0.18 5.95 0.90
N ALA A 113 -0.79 7.01 0.34
CA ALA A 113 -1.89 7.72 0.98
C ALA A 113 -3.24 6.98 0.91
N GLY A 114 -3.44 6.10 -0.09
CA GLY A 114 -4.70 5.40 -0.31
C GLY A 114 -5.02 4.29 0.71
N TYR A 115 -4.00 3.73 1.39
CA TYR A 115 -4.17 2.59 2.30
C TYR A 115 -5.03 2.87 3.53
N ALA A 116 -5.13 4.13 3.93
CA ALA A 116 -5.97 4.54 5.06
C ALA A 116 -7.47 4.56 4.70
N ALA A 117 -7.81 4.75 3.43
CA ALA A 117 -9.19 4.96 2.97
C ALA A 117 -9.73 3.80 2.10
N TYR A 118 -8.86 3.01 1.49
CA TYR A 118 -9.23 2.00 0.49
C TYR A 118 -8.65 0.62 0.79
N GLY A 119 -9.38 -0.42 0.40
CA GLY A 119 -8.88 -1.80 0.38
C GLY A 119 -7.90 -2.07 -0.76
N ASP A 120 -7.11 -3.13 -0.64
CA ASP A 120 -6.10 -3.52 -1.64
C ASP A 120 -6.70 -3.82 -3.03
N ASP A 121 -7.95 -4.27 -3.07
CA ASP A 121 -8.71 -4.51 -4.29
C ASP A 121 -8.97 -3.22 -5.08
N VAL A 122 -9.31 -2.13 -4.39
CA VAL A 122 -9.52 -0.82 -5.01
C VAL A 122 -8.19 -0.26 -5.50
N LEU A 123 -7.16 -0.32 -4.67
CA LEU A 123 -5.83 0.21 -5.00
C LEU A 123 -5.22 -0.51 -6.22
N SER A 124 -5.30 -1.84 -6.26
CA SER A 124 -4.82 -2.65 -7.37
C SER A 124 -5.60 -2.38 -8.66
N THR A 125 -6.94 -2.34 -8.59
CA THR A 125 -7.78 -2.11 -9.78
C THR A 125 -7.56 -0.72 -10.37
N VAL A 126 -7.48 0.33 -9.54
CA VAL A 126 -7.17 1.68 -10.00
C VAL A 126 -5.75 1.73 -10.57
N GLY A 127 -4.76 1.17 -9.89
CA GLY A 127 -3.38 1.12 -10.37
C GLY A 127 -3.24 0.43 -11.73
N ASP A 128 -3.95 -0.70 -11.94
CA ASP A 128 -3.97 -1.42 -13.21
C ASP A 128 -4.56 -0.60 -14.36
N HIS A 129 -5.65 0.13 -14.11
CA HIS A 129 -6.25 1.04 -15.09
C HIS A 129 -5.32 2.22 -15.40
N LEU A 130 -4.77 2.89 -14.39
CA LEU A 130 -3.86 4.02 -14.57
C LEU A 130 -2.63 3.60 -15.38
N GLY A 131 -2.01 2.49 -15.03
CA GLY A 131 -0.88 1.96 -15.78
C GLY A 131 -1.23 1.57 -17.22
N SER A 132 -2.44 1.07 -17.47
CA SER A 132 -2.91 0.73 -18.82
C SER A 132 -3.20 1.99 -19.65
N VAL A 133 -3.78 3.03 -19.04
CA VAL A 133 -3.96 4.36 -19.65
C VAL A 133 -2.61 4.95 -20.04
N GLY A 134 -1.62 5.00 -19.13
CA GLY A 134 -0.32 5.60 -19.43
C GLY A 134 0.44 4.87 -20.54
N LEU A 135 0.33 3.53 -20.58
CA LEU A 135 0.88 2.72 -21.66
C LEU A 135 0.23 3.04 -23.02
N LEU A 136 -1.10 3.05 -23.09
CA LEU A 136 -1.84 3.33 -24.32
C LEU A 136 -1.62 4.78 -24.80
N LEU A 137 -1.56 5.73 -23.87
CA LEU A 137 -1.26 7.14 -24.16
C LEU A 137 0.14 7.30 -24.76
N SER A 138 1.14 6.60 -24.22
CA SER A 138 2.51 6.59 -24.74
C SER A 138 2.58 6.11 -26.19
N VAL A 139 1.75 5.13 -26.57
CA VAL A 139 1.65 4.63 -27.94
C VAL A 139 0.95 5.62 -28.86
N VAL A 140 -0.17 6.20 -28.42
CA VAL A 140 -0.91 7.20 -29.21
C VAL A 140 -0.04 8.43 -29.51
N GLN A 141 0.83 8.81 -28.57
CA GLN A 141 1.75 9.93 -28.76
C GLN A 141 2.77 9.70 -29.90
N ILE A 142 3.18 8.45 -30.15
CA ILE A 142 4.00 8.11 -31.32
C ILE A 142 3.26 8.46 -32.62
N GLY A 143 1.98 8.10 -32.72
CA GLY A 143 1.17 8.43 -33.90
C GLY A 143 0.92 9.94 -34.07
N ASN A 144 0.72 10.66 -32.97
CA ASN A 144 0.61 12.13 -33.01
C ASN A 144 1.90 12.80 -33.49
N ASN A 145 3.08 12.27 -33.13
CA ASN A 145 4.35 12.76 -33.64
C ASN A 145 4.48 12.56 -35.16
N ILE A 146 3.98 11.45 -35.72
CA ILE A 146 3.94 11.22 -37.18
C ILE A 146 3.05 12.27 -37.86
N TYR A 147 1.86 12.53 -37.32
CA TYR A 147 0.91 13.51 -37.86
C TYR A 147 1.52 14.92 -37.89
N ASN A 148 2.19 15.31 -36.81
CA ASN A 148 2.83 16.61 -36.65
C ASN A 148 4.19 16.74 -37.38
N GLY A 149 4.60 15.74 -38.16
CA GLY A 149 5.85 15.78 -38.90
C GLY A 149 7.11 15.62 -38.04
N LYS A 150 6.98 15.23 -36.77
CA LYS A 150 8.07 14.90 -35.84
C LYS A 150 8.56 13.46 -36.07
N ILE A 151 9.02 13.21 -37.29
CA ILE A 151 9.29 11.85 -37.79
C ILE A 151 10.45 11.17 -37.03
N ASN A 152 11.48 11.91 -36.59
CA ASN A 152 12.59 11.35 -35.81
C ASN A 152 12.12 10.84 -34.43
N ASP A 153 11.30 11.62 -33.73
CA ASP A 153 10.76 11.26 -32.41
C ASP A 153 9.82 10.05 -32.51
N ALA A 154 9.01 10.01 -33.58
CA ALA A 154 8.18 8.86 -33.90
C ALA A 154 9.02 7.61 -34.13
N VAL A 155 10.11 7.67 -34.92
CA VAL A 155 10.99 6.53 -35.19
C VAL A 155 11.69 6.01 -33.94
N VAL A 156 12.19 6.89 -33.07
CA VAL A 156 12.83 6.45 -31.81
C VAL A 156 11.84 5.71 -30.92
N GLY A 157 10.61 6.21 -30.77
CA GLY A 157 9.54 5.51 -30.04
C GLY A 157 9.18 4.17 -30.67
N SER A 158 9.06 4.15 -32.00
CA SER A 158 8.74 2.97 -32.80
C SER A 158 9.73 1.80 -32.63
N LEU A 159 11.03 2.12 -32.61
CA LEU A 159 12.11 1.14 -32.43
C LEU A 159 12.14 0.55 -31.01
N LYS A 160 11.82 1.35 -30.00
CA LYS A 160 11.71 0.88 -28.61
C LYS A 160 10.48 0.00 -28.41
N THR A 161 9.34 0.38 -28.99
CA THR A 161 8.09 -0.38 -28.93
C THR A 161 8.17 -1.74 -29.62
N SER A 162 8.88 -1.83 -30.74
CA SER A 162 9.12 -3.11 -31.44
C SER A 162 10.05 -4.03 -30.64
N TYR A 163 11.04 -3.48 -29.93
CA TYR A 163 11.90 -4.21 -28.98
C TYR A 163 11.11 -4.82 -27.80
N THR A 164 10.11 -4.12 -27.26
CA THR A 164 9.17 -4.61 -26.22
C THR A 164 8.47 -5.92 -26.59
N TYR A 165 8.03 -6.01 -27.85
CA TYR A 165 7.20 -7.10 -28.34
C TYR A 165 8.00 -8.37 -28.63
N ILE A 166 9.21 -8.23 -29.17
CA ILE A 166 10.14 -9.34 -29.46
C ILE A 166 10.47 -10.15 -28.19
N MET A 167 10.46 -9.49 -27.02
CA MET A 167 10.72 -10.12 -25.73
C MET A 167 9.51 -10.85 -25.10
N GLY A 168 8.35 -10.90 -25.77
CA GLY A 168 7.24 -11.80 -25.46
C GLY A 168 6.42 -11.51 -24.20
N LYS A 169 6.71 -10.44 -23.45
CA LYS A 169 6.02 -10.11 -22.17
C LYS A 169 4.76 -9.24 -22.32
N ALA A 170 4.45 -8.75 -23.52
CA ALA A 170 3.49 -7.65 -23.73
C ALA A 170 2.21 -7.99 -24.53
N VAL A 171 2.00 -9.27 -24.89
CA VAL A 171 1.02 -9.68 -25.92
C VAL A 171 -0.46 -9.44 -25.54
N SER A 172 -0.80 -9.31 -24.25
CA SER A 172 -2.22 -9.25 -23.81
C SER A 172 -2.82 -7.84 -23.74
N LYS A 173 -2.04 -6.80 -23.38
CA LYS A 173 -2.54 -5.41 -23.21
C LYS A 173 -2.21 -4.49 -24.39
N LEU A 174 -1.13 -4.76 -25.12
CA LEU A 174 -0.77 -4.05 -26.35
C LEU A 174 -1.24 -4.85 -27.56
N SER A 175 -1.91 -4.23 -28.53
CA SER A 175 -2.20 -4.87 -29.80
C SER A 175 -1.03 -4.91 -30.75
N ASN A 176 -1.15 -5.78 -31.75
CA ASN A 176 -0.34 -5.78 -32.97
C ASN A 176 -0.30 -4.41 -33.67
N SER A 177 -1.35 -3.57 -33.53
CA SER A 177 -1.40 -2.20 -34.09
C SER A 177 -0.29 -1.29 -33.56
N VAL A 178 0.19 -1.50 -32.33
CA VAL A 178 1.28 -0.73 -31.74
C VAL A 178 2.61 -0.98 -32.46
N LEU A 179 2.83 -2.24 -32.88
CA LEU A 179 3.94 -2.68 -33.72
C LEU A 179 3.86 -2.04 -35.12
N SER A 180 2.65 -2.00 -35.68
CA SER A 180 2.33 -1.49 -37.01
C SER A 180 2.59 0.01 -37.17
N ALA A 181 2.25 0.82 -36.16
CA ALA A 181 2.50 2.26 -36.14
C ALA A 181 4.01 2.52 -36.16
N GLY A 182 4.73 1.71 -35.39
CA GLY A 182 6.16 1.82 -35.29
C GLY A 182 6.88 1.47 -36.59
N MET A 183 6.50 0.34 -37.17
CA MET A 183 7.00 -0.13 -38.45
C MET A 183 6.67 0.81 -39.60
N ALA A 184 5.48 1.44 -39.60
CA ALA A 184 5.10 2.40 -40.63
C ALA A 184 5.97 3.66 -40.56
N SER A 185 6.32 4.12 -39.34
CA SER A 185 7.22 5.25 -39.13
C SER A 185 8.64 4.96 -39.62
N VAL A 186 9.18 3.78 -39.30
CA VAL A 186 10.51 3.35 -39.76
C VAL A 186 10.54 3.20 -41.28
N ALA A 187 9.50 2.63 -41.89
CA ALA A 187 9.37 2.53 -43.34
C ALA A 187 9.35 3.92 -44.00
N ILE A 188 8.62 4.89 -43.46
CA ILE A 188 8.61 6.27 -43.97
C ILE A 188 10.03 6.86 -43.98
N VAL A 189 10.82 6.64 -42.92
CA VAL A 189 12.19 7.19 -42.80
C VAL A 189 13.17 6.48 -43.71
N ASP A 190 13.25 5.16 -43.68
CA ASP A 190 14.24 4.42 -44.46
C ASP A 190 14.04 4.60 -45.97
N TYR A 191 12.79 4.64 -46.44
CA TYR A 191 12.51 4.83 -47.86
C TYR A 191 12.61 6.29 -48.31
N ALA A 192 12.38 7.28 -47.42
CA ALA A 192 12.55 8.70 -47.74
C ALA A 192 14.02 9.18 -47.62
N ILE A 193 14.84 8.59 -46.73
CA ILE A 193 16.24 8.98 -46.50
C ILE A 193 17.20 8.35 -47.49
N ASN A 194 16.91 7.15 -48.03
CA ASN A 194 17.74 6.50 -49.05
C ASN A 194 17.58 7.17 -50.44
N LYS A 195 18.04 8.43 -50.52
CA LYS A 195 18.00 9.30 -51.70
C LYS A 195 19.03 8.85 -52.75
N PHE A 196 18.52 8.57 -53.95
CA PHE A 196 19.17 8.29 -55.23
C PHE A 196 20.70 8.40 -55.36
N GLY A 197 21.30 7.35 -55.92
CA GLY A 197 22.32 7.50 -56.96
C GLY A 197 21.64 7.69 -58.32
N THR A 198 21.38 8.92 -58.74
CA THR A 198 20.88 9.24 -60.08
C THR A 198 21.98 8.99 -61.10
N THR A 199 21.97 7.82 -61.74
CA THR A 199 22.76 7.61 -62.96
C THR A 199 21.80 7.78 -64.13
N ALA A 200 21.76 8.99 -64.70
CA ALA A 200 21.07 9.23 -65.95
C ALA A 200 21.77 8.42 -67.06
N ILE A 201 21.14 7.35 -67.53
CA ILE A 201 21.58 6.65 -68.74
C ILE A 201 20.91 7.34 -69.93
N GLU A 202 21.57 8.33 -70.51
CA GLU A 202 21.15 9.00 -71.75
C GLU A 202 21.47 8.14 -72.99
N GLY A 203 20.46 7.95 -73.85
CA GLY A 203 20.62 7.51 -75.23
C GLY A 203 19.97 6.15 -75.58
N ARG A 204 19.20 6.13 -76.69
CA ARG A 204 18.56 4.99 -77.42
C ARG A 204 17.68 4.00 -76.61
N ALA A 205 17.70 4.08 -75.29
CA ALA A 205 16.87 3.37 -74.32
C ALA A 205 15.48 3.99 -74.11
N ASP A 206 15.26 5.21 -74.62
CA ASP A 206 14.10 6.04 -74.27
C ASP A 206 12.77 5.46 -74.75
N ILE A 207 12.76 4.76 -75.89
CA ILE A 207 11.53 4.09 -76.37
C ILE A 207 11.02 3.01 -75.40
N TYR A 208 11.92 2.28 -74.74
CA TYR A 208 11.53 1.29 -73.73
C TYR A 208 11.09 1.96 -72.42
N ARG A 209 11.68 3.12 -72.07
CA ARG A 209 11.22 3.94 -70.94
C ARG A 209 9.83 4.52 -71.18
N ASP A 210 9.55 4.99 -72.40
CA ASP A 210 8.24 5.52 -72.78
C ASP A 210 7.19 4.41 -72.79
N ALA A 211 7.50 3.25 -73.38
CA ALA A 211 6.63 2.07 -73.36
C ALA A 211 6.34 1.59 -71.94
N TYR A 212 7.36 1.53 -71.09
CA TYR A 212 7.24 1.22 -69.67
C TYR A 212 6.36 2.24 -68.95
N SER A 213 6.57 3.54 -69.21
CA SER A 213 5.78 4.62 -68.62
C SER A 213 4.31 4.57 -69.03
N ILE A 214 4.01 4.19 -70.28
CA ILE A 214 2.64 3.97 -70.76
C ILE A 214 2.00 2.83 -69.98
N TYR A 215 2.65 1.67 -69.85
CA TYR A 215 2.07 0.51 -69.12
C TYR A 215 1.65 0.84 -67.67
N TYR A 216 2.40 1.71 -66.99
CA TYR A 216 2.09 2.16 -65.64
C TYR A 216 1.30 3.49 -65.59
N TYR A 217 0.79 3.98 -66.72
CA TYR A 217 0.00 5.21 -66.76
C TYR A 217 -1.43 4.95 -66.28
N LYS A 218 -2.06 5.96 -65.67
CA LYS A 218 -3.41 5.84 -65.10
C LYS A 218 -4.41 5.42 -66.19
N GLY A 219 -5.03 4.26 -66.00
CA GLY A 219 -5.99 3.66 -66.94
C GLY A 219 -5.47 2.40 -67.65
N GLU A 220 -4.18 2.12 -67.55
CA GLU A 220 -3.52 0.93 -68.12
C GLU A 220 -3.38 -0.19 -67.08
N ASP A 221 -3.16 -1.42 -67.55
CA ASP A 221 -3.16 -2.64 -66.73
C ASP A 221 -2.13 -2.61 -65.57
N GLY A 222 -0.99 -1.97 -65.79
CA GLY A 222 0.09 -1.85 -64.82
C GLY A 222 -0.17 -0.81 -63.73
N PHE A 223 -1.11 0.12 -63.88
CA PHE A 223 -1.27 1.19 -62.89
C PHE A 223 -1.87 0.71 -61.58
N LYS A 224 -1.16 0.96 -60.47
CA LYS A 224 -1.64 0.74 -59.09
C LYS A 224 -1.71 2.06 -58.33
N GLY A 225 -2.92 2.48 -57.98
CA GLY A 225 -3.15 3.67 -57.15
C GLY A 225 -2.95 3.41 -55.66
N SER A 226 -3.02 4.46 -54.84
CA SER A 226 -2.79 4.39 -53.39
C SER A 226 -3.74 3.42 -52.66
N ASP A 227 -4.97 3.23 -53.15
CA ASP A 227 -5.93 2.26 -52.59
C ASP A 227 -5.43 0.80 -52.69
N TYR A 228 -4.81 0.44 -53.82
CA TYR A 228 -4.22 -0.89 -54.00
C TYR A 228 -3.09 -1.09 -53.00
N TRP A 229 -2.13 -0.14 -52.97
CA TRP A 229 -0.98 -0.22 -52.08
C TRP A 229 -1.38 -0.26 -50.60
N TYR A 230 -2.39 0.52 -50.21
CA TYR A 230 -2.94 0.49 -48.87
C TYR A 230 -3.50 -0.89 -48.52
N LYS A 231 -4.39 -1.44 -49.36
CA LYS A 231 -5.00 -2.77 -49.14
C LYS A 231 -3.98 -3.90 -49.15
N THR A 232 -2.92 -3.77 -49.94
CA THR A 232 -1.83 -4.75 -50.00
C THR A 232 -0.98 -4.73 -48.75
N PHE A 233 -0.59 -3.54 -48.27
CA PHE A 233 0.37 -3.44 -47.17
C PHE A 233 -0.29 -3.43 -45.78
N TYR A 234 -1.47 -2.82 -45.61
CA TYR A 234 -2.14 -2.71 -44.31
C TYR A 234 -2.24 -4.04 -43.52
N PRO A 235 -2.61 -5.18 -44.14
CA PRO A 235 -2.65 -6.46 -43.43
C PRO A 235 -1.30 -6.92 -42.89
N MET A 236 -0.20 -6.61 -43.59
CA MET A 236 1.17 -6.98 -43.19
C MET A 236 1.63 -6.15 -42.00
N PHE A 237 1.31 -4.85 -42.02
CA PHE A 237 1.55 -3.97 -40.88
C PHE A 237 0.78 -4.48 -39.66
N SER A 238 -0.45 -4.96 -39.84
CA SER A 238 -1.34 -5.42 -38.76
C SER A 238 -1.07 -6.86 -38.25
N ASP A 239 -0.11 -7.58 -38.84
CA ASP A 239 0.19 -8.97 -38.49
C ASP A 239 1.09 -9.07 -37.24
N PRO A 240 0.65 -9.76 -36.16
CA PRO A 240 1.44 -9.93 -34.93
C PRO A 240 2.82 -10.57 -35.15
N LYS A 241 2.96 -11.42 -36.17
CA LYS A 241 4.13 -12.27 -36.35
C LYS A 241 5.19 -11.63 -37.23
N MET A 242 4.89 -10.48 -37.82
CA MET A 242 5.77 -9.79 -38.75
C MET A 242 6.87 -9.06 -37.97
N THR A 243 8.15 -9.35 -38.24
CA THR A 243 9.26 -8.53 -37.73
C THR A 243 9.52 -7.34 -38.64
N GLU A 244 10.30 -6.36 -38.18
CA GLU A 244 10.66 -5.20 -38.98
C GLU A 244 11.39 -5.61 -40.28
N GLU A 245 12.37 -6.52 -40.16
CA GLU A 245 13.14 -7.02 -41.30
C GLU A 245 12.27 -7.83 -42.26
N ALA A 246 11.37 -8.65 -41.74
CA ALA A 246 10.45 -9.45 -42.54
C ALA A 246 9.48 -8.56 -43.32
N LEU A 247 8.93 -7.53 -42.67
CA LEU A 247 8.05 -6.55 -43.29
C LEU A 247 8.77 -5.78 -44.40
N LYS A 248 9.98 -5.27 -44.11
CA LYS A 248 10.82 -4.55 -45.09
C LYS A 248 11.09 -5.42 -46.31
N ALA A 249 11.49 -6.68 -46.10
CA ALA A 249 11.78 -7.61 -47.17
C ALA A 249 10.54 -7.91 -48.03
N GLU A 250 9.37 -8.07 -47.41
CA GLU A 250 8.14 -8.38 -48.16
C GLU A 250 7.62 -7.16 -48.92
N ILE A 251 7.70 -5.94 -48.36
CA ILE A 251 7.41 -4.70 -49.09
C ILE A 251 8.34 -4.58 -50.30
N ASP A 252 9.65 -4.74 -50.08
CA ASP A 252 10.67 -4.65 -51.13
C ASP A 252 10.41 -5.63 -52.27
N LYS A 253 10.09 -6.88 -51.92
CA LYS A 253 9.74 -7.94 -52.85
C LYS A 253 8.49 -7.61 -53.66
N ILE A 254 7.42 -7.13 -53.02
CA ILE A 254 6.16 -6.77 -53.70
C ILE A 254 6.38 -5.61 -54.68
N VAL A 255 7.06 -4.55 -54.24
CA VAL A 255 7.32 -3.38 -55.10
C VAL A 255 8.24 -3.77 -56.27
N THR A 256 9.25 -4.61 -56.03
CA THR A 256 10.14 -5.14 -57.08
C THR A 256 9.36 -5.97 -58.10
N SER A 257 8.57 -6.93 -57.61
CA SER A 257 7.71 -7.76 -58.47
C SER A 257 6.78 -6.91 -59.32
N HIS A 258 6.22 -5.85 -58.74
CA HIS A 258 5.36 -4.93 -59.46
C HIS A 258 6.09 -4.17 -60.57
N CYS A 259 7.32 -3.68 -60.30
CA CYS A 259 8.14 -2.99 -61.30
C CYS A 259 8.58 -3.93 -62.44
N ASP A 260 8.63 -5.24 -62.19
CA ASP A 260 8.99 -6.24 -63.18
C ASP A 260 7.79 -6.81 -63.97
N GLU A 261 6.55 -6.45 -63.61
CA GLU A 261 5.34 -6.90 -64.32
C GLU A 261 5.42 -6.62 -65.83
N PHE A 262 5.96 -5.46 -66.22
CA PHE A 262 6.11 -5.07 -67.63
C PHE A 262 6.95 -6.06 -68.45
N TRP A 263 7.99 -6.64 -67.85
CA TRP A 263 8.97 -7.51 -68.50
C TRP A 263 8.57 -8.99 -68.50
N THR A 264 7.53 -9.35 -67.74
CA THR A 264 7.14 -10.74 -67.49
C THR A 264 5.79 -11.05 -68.14
N GLY A 265 5.33 -12.30 -68.00
CA GLY A 265 4.00 -12.71 -68.47
C GLY A 265 2.82 -12.03 -67.76
N ALA A 266 3.06 -11.21 -66.75
CA ALA A 266 2.04 -10.36 -66.13
C ALA A 266 1.54 -9.28 -67.10
N ASN A 267 2.42 -8.77 -67.97
CA ASN A 267 2.06 -7.92 -69.09
C ASN A 267 1.39 -8.75 -70.21
N LYS A 268 0.06 -8.79 -70.22
CA LYS A 268 -0.73 -9.61 -71.15
C LYS A 268 -0.61 -9.20 -72.62
N LEU A 269 -0.38 -7.92 -72.88
CA LEU A 269 -0.22 -7.39 -74.24
C LEU A 269 1.22 -7.49 -74.74
N GLY A 270 2.17 -7.74 -73.83
CA GLY A 270 3.58 -7.89 -74.12
C GLY A 270 4.31 -6.56 -74.32
N VAL A 271 5.64 -6.60 -74.21
CA VAL A 271 6.49 -5.41 -74.36
C VAL A 271 6.37 -4.79 -75.75
N ASP A 272 6.28 -5.61 -76.81
CA ASP A 272 6.21 -5.15 -78.20
C ASP A 272 4.96 -4.30 -78.50
N TYR A 273 3.83 -4.60 -77.85
CA TYR A 273 2.62 -3.79 -77.96
C TYR A 273 2.87 -2.37 -77.45
N TYR A 274 3.37 -2.23 -76.21
CA TYR A 274 3.62 -0.92 -75.61
C TYR A 274 4.76 -0.15 -76.28
N VAL A 275 5.74 -0.85 -76.86
CA VAL A 275 6.77 -0.23 -77.71
C VAL A 275 6.15 0.34 -78.99
N SER A 276 5.16 -0.34 -79.57
CA SER A 276 4.42 0.16 -80.74
C SER A 276 3.57 1.38 -80.38
N GLU A 277 2.86 1.33 -79.24
CA GLU A 277 2.13 2.48 -78.69
C GLU A 277 3.05 3.68 -78.43
N ALA A 278 4.25 3.45 -77.88
CA ALA A 278 5.24 4.51 -77.66
C ALA A 278 5.71 5.12 -78.99
N ARG A 279 5.94 4.32 -80.04
CA ARG A 279 6.31 4.84 -81.37
C ARG A 279 5.25 5.76 -81.95
N GLU A 280 3.99 5.35 -81.83
CA GLU A 280 2.85 6.11 -82.34
C GLU A 280 2.65 7.41 -81.53
N LYS A 281 2.59 7.29 -80.19
CA LYS A 281 2.29 8.43 -79.30
C LYS A 281 3.44 9.43 -79.18
N MET A 282 4.69 8.99 -79.32
CA MET A 282 5.90 9.82 -79.17
C MET A 282 6.63 10.11 -80.49
N ALA A 283 6.02 9.76 -81.64
CA ALA A 283 6.56 9.99 -82.99
C ALA A 283 8.01 9.50 -83.20
N TRP A 284 8.32 8.30 -82.70
CA TRP A 284 9.69 7.78 -82.68
C TRP A 284 10.12 7.21 -84.05
N THR A 285 11.21 7.74 -84.64
CA THR A 285 11.66 7.40 -86.01
C THR A 285 12.94 6.55 -86.08
N GLY A 286 13.52 6.14 -84.95
CA GLY A 286 14.75 5.35 -84.87
C GLY A 286 14.55 3.82 -84.93
N GLY A 287 15.63 3.04 -84.84
CA GLY A 287 15.61 1.60 -84.55
C GLY A 287 15.99 1.36 -83.09
N GLY A 288 15.19 0.58 -82.35
CA GLY A 288 15.34 0.38 -80.88
C GLY A 288 16.75 -0.06 -80.48
N ALA A 289 17.25 0.39 -79.34
CA ALA A 289 18.41 -0.26 -78.71
C ALA A 289 18.08 -1.75 -78.47
N GLY A 290 19.09 -2.62 -78.46
CA GLY A 290 18.86 -4.02 -78.09
C GLY A 290 18.39 -4.09 -76.63
N LEU A 291 17.17 -4.60 -76.41
CA LEU A 291 16.67 -4.86 -75.05
C LEU A 291 17.58 -5.91 -74.39
N ASN A 292 18.25 -5.52 -73.32
CA ASN A 292 19.06 -6.40 -72.49
C ASN A 292 18.62 -6.31 -71.02
N LYS A 293 19.11 -7.24 -70.20
CA LYS A 293 18.70 -7.33 -68.79
C LYS A 293 19.11 -6.10 -67.97
N ASP A 294 20.31 -5.57 -68.20
CA ASP A 294 20.80 -4.36 -67.52
C ASP A 294 19.89 -3.15 -67.75
N LEU A 295 19.36 -2.99 -68.98
CA LEU A 295 18.43 -1.91 -69.30
C LEU A 295 17.07 -2.12 -68.64
N GLN A 296 16.54 -3.35 -68.64
CA GLN A 296 15.29 -3.68 -67.92
C GLN A 296 15.43 -3.34 -66.43
N ASP A 297 16.53 -3.77 -65.81
CA ASP A 297 16.80 -3.56 -64.40
C ASP A 297 16.96 -2.07 -64.07
N SER A 298 17.62 -1.30 -64.93
CA SER A 298 17.73 0.16 -64.77
C SER A 298 16.36 0.85 -64.79
N ILE A 299 15.50 0.52 -65.76
CA ILE A 299 14.17 1.14 -65.90
C ILE A 299 13.26 0.73 -64.74
N SER A 300 13.26 -0.56 -64.35
CA SER A 300 12.53 -1.03 -63.16
C SER A 300 13.00 -0.31 -61.89
N LYS A 301 14.31 -0.09 -61.73
CA LYS A 301 14.89 0.61 -60.57
C LYS A 301 14.50 2.09 -60.52
N GLU A 302 14.47 2.79 -61.66
CA GLU A 302 14.00 4.17 -61.76
C GLU A 302 12.55 4.28 -61.23
N ARG A 303 11.65 3.41 -61.69
CA ARG A 303 10.24 3.37 -61.24
C ARG A 303 10.09 2.98 -59.79
N ARG A 304 10.82 1.95 -59.33
CA ARG A 304 10.85 1.53 -57.93
C ARG A 304 11.18 2.71 -57.03
N SER A 305 12.19 3.49 -57.41
CA SER A 305 12.58 4.68 -56.66
C SER A 305 11.49 5.76 -56.66
N MET A 306 10.82 6.02 -57.78
CA MET A 306 9.68 6.93 -57.82
C MET A 306 8.54 6.47 -56.89
N LEU A 307 8.20 5.17 -56.87
CA LEU A 307 7.17 4.64 -55.97
C LEU A 307 7.53 4.90 -54.50
N TYR A 308 8.77 4.63 -54.10
CA TYR A 308 9.24 4.86 -52.73
C TYR A 308 9.32 6.32 -52.33
N ASN A 309 9.56 7.25 -53.26
CA ASN A 309 9.69 8.67 -52.95
C ASN A 309 8.35 9.42 -53.01
N ASP A 310 7.48 9.06 -53.95
CA ASP A 310 6.34 9.91 -54.31
C ASP A 310 4.98 9.29 -53.98
N VAL A 311 4.88 7.96 -53.90
CA VAL A 311 3.59 7.25 -53.75
C VAL A 311 3.47 6.58 -52.38
N LEU A 312 4.42 5.71 -52.05
CA LEU A 312 4.39 4.88 -50.85
C LEU A 312 4.46 5.66 -49.53
N PRO A 313 5.19 6.80 -49.41
CA PRO A 313 5.19 7.58 -48.17
C PRO A 313 3.79 8.07 -47.78
N GLY A 314 2.96 8.44 -48.76
CA GLY A 314 1.55 8.80 -48.52
C GLY A 314 0.72 7.61 -48.04
N VAL A 315 0.96 6.41 -48.59
CA VAL A 315 0.29 5.18 -48.19
C VAL A 315 0.67 4.77 -46.76
N PHE A 316 1.96 4.75 -46.43
CA PHE A 316 2.43 4.40 -45.09
C PHE A 316 1.97 5.40 -44.03
N ARG A 317 1.91 6.70 -44.37
CA ARG A 317 1.30 7.71 -43.50
C ARG A 317 -0.16 7.40 -43.20
N GLN A 318 -0.95 7.02 -44.21
CA GLN A 318 -2.35 6.64 -44.02
C GLN A 318 -2.52 5.36 -43.19
N ILE A 319 -1.65 4.36 -43.40
CA ILE A 319 -1.60 3.15 -42.57
C ILE A 319 -1.32 3.53 -41.11
N ALA A 320 -0.29 4.33 -40.85
CA ALA A 320 0.05 4.79 -39.50
C ALA A 320 -1.11 5.54 -38.82
N LEU A 321 -1.81 6.41 -39.55
CA LEU A 321 -2.98 7.14 -39.04
C LEU A 321 -4.11 6.18 -38.66
N ARG A 322 -4.45 5.22 -39.54
CA ARG A 322 -5.49 4.22 -39.27
C ARG A 322 -5.21 3.46 -37.98
N ILE A 323 -3.98 3.00 -37.84
CA ILE A 323 -3.51 2.26 -36.68
C ILE A 323 -3.55 3.12 -35.41
N ASN A 324 -3.15 4.39 -35.49
CA ASN A 324 -3.21 5.30 -34.35
C ASN A 324 -4.64 5.49 -33.86
N MET A 325 -5.60 5.64 -34.78
CA MET A 325 -7.03 5.73 -34.44
C MET A 325 -7.53 4.46 -33.72
N GLU A 326 -7.05 3.28 -34.09
CA GLU A 326 -7.38 2.03 -33.38
C GLU A 326 -6.81 2.01 -31.95
N ASN A 327 -5.62 2.58 -31.74
CA ASN A 327 -5.02 2.73 -30.40
C ASN A 327 -5.77 3.78 -29.56
N GLU A 328 -6.19 4.89 -30.15
CA GLU A 328 -7.03 5.90 -29.50
C GLU A 328 -8.38 5.32 -29.05
N ASN A 329 -8.99 4.45 -29.87
CA ASN A 329 -10.23 3.77 -29.49
C ASN A 329 -10.05 2.85 -28.28
N ARG A 330 -8.88 2.20 -28.14
CA ARG A 330 -8.55 1.38 -26.97
C ARG A 330 -8.27 2.22 -25.75
N LEU A 331 -7.51 3.31 -25.90
CA LEU A 331 -7.29 4.28 -24.83
C LEU A 331 -8.63 4.78 -24.29
N ARG A 332 -9.60 5.07 -25.17
CA ARG A 332 -10.97 5.43 -24.77
C ARG A 332 -11.70 4.31 -24.04
N ALA A 333 -11.61 3.08 -24.54
CA ALA A 333 -12.23 1.93 -23.87
C ALA A 333 -11.67 1.74 -22.45
N GLU A 334 -10.37 1.97 -22.28
CA GLU A 334 -9.70 1.91 -20.97
C GLU A 334 -10.13 3.05 -20.05
N TYR A 335 -10.17 4.29 -20.56
CA TYR A 335 -10.74 5.42 -19.82
C TYR A 335 -12.20 5.19 -19.45
N LYS A 336 -12.99 4.59 -20.33
CA LYS A 336 -14.38 4.22 -20.04
C LYS A 336 -14.43 3.16 -18.94
N ALA A 337 -13.59 2.13 -19.00
CA ALA A 337 -13.54 1.09 -17.97
C ALA A 337 -13.18 1.68 -16.59
N LEU A 338 -12.17 2.56 -16.55
CA LEU A 338 -11.83 3.32 -15.35
C LEU A 338 -13.01 4.18 -14.86
N SER A 339 -13.65 4.93 -15.76
CA SER A 339 -14.81 5.77 -15.46
C SER A 339 -15.99 4.94 -14.92
N ASP A 340 -16.29 3.80 -15.53
CA ASP A 340 -17.34 2.87 -15.10
C ASP A 340 -17.02 2.32 -13.71
N TYR A 341 -15.77 1.93 -13.47
CA TYR A 341 -15.30 1.46 -12.17
C TYR A 341 -15.43 2.54 -11.09
N LEU A 342 -14.96 3.76 -11.37
CA LEU A 342 -15.09 4.91 -10.46
C LEU A 342 -16.55 5.31 -10.22
N ASN A 343 -17.44 5.07 -11.18
CA ASN A 343 -18.88 5.29 -11.02
C ASN A 343 -19.61 4.19 -10.26
N THR A 344 -18.92 3.12 -9.85
CA THR A 344 -19.52 2.04 -9.05
C THR A 344 -20.13 2.64 -7.79
N ALA A 345 -21.43 2.41 -7.62
CA ALA A 345 -22.15 2.82 -6.42
C ALA A 345 -21.82 1.86 -5.28
N ILE A 346 -21.32 2.39 -4.18
CA ILE A 346 -20.97 1.66 -2.98
C ILE A 346 -22.06 1.92 -1.95
N SER A 347 -22.69 0.85 -1.49
CA SER A 347 -23.67 0.94 -0.40
C SER A 347 -22.94 1.05 0.93
N PHE A 348 -23.36 1.97 1.79
CA PHE A 348 -22.77 2.15 3.12
C PHE A 348 -23.87 2.00 4.17
N SER A 349 -23.73 1.02 5.05
CA SER A 349 -24.66 0.75 6.12
C SER A 349 -23.95 0.68 7.46
N VAL A 350 -24.54 1.32 8.46
CA VAL A 350 -24.13 1.25 9.86
C VAL A 350 -25.33 0.83 10.68
N THR A 351 -25.15 -0.19 11.50
CA THR A 351 -26.18 -0.69 12.41
C THR A 351 -25.70 -0.54 13.84
N ASP A 352 -26.45 0.20 14.66
CA ASP A 352 -26.31 0.24 16.11
C ASP A 352 -27.44 -0.58 16.75
N PRO A 353 -27.20 -1.85 17.13
CA PRO A 353 -28.23 -2.71 17.70
C PRO A 353 -28.80 -2.18 19.03
N LYS A 354 -28.01 -1.41 19.79
CA LYS A 354 -28.41 -0.84 21.09
C LYS A 354 -29.18 0.47 20.93
N LYS A 355 -29.14 1.09 19.74
CA LYS A 355 -29.80 2.36 19.42
C LYS A 355 -29.29 3.53 20.27
N THR A 356 -28.06 3.42 20.78
CA THR A 356 -27.34 4.47 21.50
C THR A 356 -27.30 5.77 20.68
N TYR A 357 -27.05 5.64 19.38
CA TYR A 357 -26.91 6.76 18.45
C TYR A 357 -28.20 7.09 17.70
N ALA A 358 -29.36 6.58 18.13
CA ALA A 358 -30.63 6.93 17.49
C ALA A 358 -30.81 8.46 17.44
N LYS A 359 -31.22 8.99 16.28
CA LYS A 359 -31.37 10.43 15.99
C LYS A 359 -30.08 11.25 16.08
N HIS A 360 -28.91 10.67 16.31
CA HIS A 360 -27.65 11.39 16.25
C HIS A 360 -27.32 11.80 14.81
N LYS A 361 -26.62 12.93 14.67
CA LYS A 361 -26.11 13.38 13.37
C LYS A 361 -24.82 12.62 13.07
N ALA A 362 -24.51 12.46 11.79
CA ALA A 362 -23.27 11.83 11.35
C ALA A 362 -22.64 12.61 10.19
N ARG A 363 -21.31 12.63 10.13
CA ARG A 363 -20.53 13.23 9.04
C ARG A 363 -19.40 12.31 8.61
N PHE A 364 -19.20 12.22 7.30
CA PHE A 364 -18.02 11.61 6.71
C PHE A 364 -16.84 12.59 6.78
N SER A 365 -15.66 12.10 7.15
CA SER A 365 -14.46 12.92 7.39
C SER A 365 -13.18 12.14 7.02
N PRO A 366 -12.09 12.80 6.56
CA PRO A 366 -11.99 14.22 6.24
C PRO A 366 -12.69 14.56 4.91
N LEU A 367 -13.11 15.82 4.78
CA LEU A 367 -13.62 16.38 3.53
C LEU A 367 -12.68 17.50 3.05
N ASN A 368 -12.44 17.56 1.74
CA ASN A 368 -11.69 18.66 1.13
C ASN A 368 -12.61 19.85 0.79
N ASP A 369 -12.03 20.93 0.27
CA ASP A 369 -12.71 22.15 -0.17
C ASP A 369 -13.64 21.93 -1.38
N LYS A 370 -13.42 20.85 -2.16
CA LYS A 370 -14.28 20.45 -3.27
C LYS A 370 -15.57 19.75 -2.83
N ALA A 371 -15.66 19.31 -1.57
CA ALA A 371 -16.81 18.57 -1.06
C ALA A 371 -17.99 19.49 -0.69
N GLN A 372 -19.21 19.10 -1.06
CA GLN A 372 -20.43 19.71 -0.52
C GLN A 372 -20.78 19.06 0.82
N THR A 373 -20.35 19.66 1.93
CA THR A 373 -20.46 19.10 3.30
C THR A 373 -21.86 18.58 3.62
N GLU A 374 -22.92 19.30 3.27
CA GLU A 374 -24.31 18.88 3.50
C GLU A 374 -24.60 17.51 2.86
N ASN A 375 -24.04 17.27 1.67
CA ASN A 375 -24.17 16.01 0.97
C ASN A 375 -23.33 14.89 1.59
N TRP A 376 -22.45 15.17 2.55
CA TRP A 376 -21.64 14.19 3.29
C TRP A 376 -22.06 14.08 4.76
N THR A 377 -23.25 14.57 5.09
CA THR A 377 -23.87 14.40 6.40
C THR A 377 -25.10 13.51 6.33
N GLY A 378 -25.52 13.01 7.49
CA GLY A 378 -26.69 12.15 7.65
C GLY A 378 -27.17 12.13 9.09
N LYS A 379 -28.19 11.31 9.35
CA LYS A 379 -28.77 11.13 10.68
C LYS A 379 -29.11 9.66 10.88
N PHE A 380 -28.76 9.12 12.05
CA PHE A 380 -29.22 7.80 12.46
C PHE A 380 -30.73 7.80 12.63
N LYS A 381 -31.38 6.75 12.14
CA LYS A 381 -32.82 6.53 12.29
C LYS A 381 -33.14 6.09 13.72
N ASP A 382 -34.43 6.07 14.04
CA ASP A 382 -34.94 5.62 15.35
C ASP A 382 -34.65 4.14 15.64
N ASP A 383 -34.40 3.35 14.60
CA ASP A 383 -34.02 1.93 14.71
C ASP A 383 -32.52 1.70 14.93
N GLY A 384 -31.71 2.76 15.01
CA GLY A 384 -30.25 2.67 15.14
C GLY A 384 -29.51 2.45 13.82
N SER A 385 -30.18 2.52 12.67
CA SER A 385 -29.53 2.38 11.36
C SER A 385 -29.17 3.70 10.71
N LEU A 386 -28.06 3.72 9.98
CA LEU A 386 -27.67 4.76 9.04
C LEU A 386 -27.31 4.11 7.72
N ASN A 387 -28.05 4.42 6.66
CA ASN A 387 -27.83 3.87 5.33
C ASN A 387 -27.68 5.00 4.31
N THR A 388 -26.67 4.91 3.47
CA THR A 388 -26.43 5.82 2.36
C THR A 388 -25.70 5.10 1.23
N SER A 389 -25.37 5.81 0.18
CA SER A 389 -24.45 5.35 -0.85
C SER A 389 -23.64 6.51 -1.40
N PHE A 390 -22.50 6.18 -1.99
CA PHE A 390 -21.67 7.10 -2.73
C PHE A 390 -21.03 6.37 -3.91
N THR A 391 -20.62 7.10 -4.93
CA THR A 391 -19.76 6.55 -5.98
C THR A 391 -18.31 6.58 -5.51
N LEU A 392 -17.47 5.68 -6.03
CA LEU A 392 -16.04 5.71 -5.74
C LEU A 392 -15.40 7.05 -6.19
N TYR A 393 -15.84 7.60 -7.33
CA TYR A 393 -15.45 8.92 -7.82
C TYR A 393 -15.84 10.02 -6.83
N GLY A 394 -17.11 10.08 -6.41
CA GLY A 394 -17.59 11.11 -5.49
C GLY A 394 -16.82 11.09 -4.16
N HIS A 395 -16.49 9.89 -3.68
CA HIS A 395 -15.64 9.69 -2.51
C HIS A 395 -14.22 10.23 -2.70
N MET A 396 -13.54 9.87 -3.79
CA MET A 396 -12.20 10.38 -4.11
C MET A 396 -12.21 11.90 -4.27
N TYR A 397 -13.17 12.43 -5.04
CA TYR A 397 -13.29 13.86 -5.34
C TYR A 397 -13.48 14.72 -4.08
N SER A 398 -14.16 14.16 -3.07
CA SER A 398 -14.50 14.86 -1.83
C SER A 398 -13.42 14.73 -0.74
N GLY A 399 -12.24 14.19 -1.06
CA GLY A 399 -11.11 14.10 -0.12
C GLY A 399 -10.94 12.73 0.54
N SER A 400 -11.59 11.69 0.03
CA SER A 400 -11.48 10.30 0.50
C SER A 400 -11.81 10.11 1.99
N PRO A 401 -13.01 10.54 2.47
CA PRO A 401 -13.37 10.43 3.87
C PRO A 401 -13.35 8.97 4.37
N ASN A 402 -12.49 8.65 5.33
CA ASN A 402 -12.34 7.30 5.89
C ASN A 402 -12.83 7.16 7.33
N LYS A 403 -13.55 8.18 7.83
CA LYS A 403 -14.15 8.22 9.16
C LYS A 403 -15.61 8.62 9.09
N LEU A 404 -16.42 8.02 9.95
CA LEU A 404 -17.77 8.45 10.27
C LEU A 404 -17.78 9.04 11.68
N GLU A 405 -17.86 10.35 11.77
CA GLU A 405 -17.99 11.11 13.00
C GLU A 405 -19.47 11.17 13.40
N ILE A 406 -19.80 10.81 14.64
CA ILE A 406 -21.16 10.83 15.18
C ILE A 406 -21.28 11.99 16.17
N PHE A 407 -22.35 12.77 16.09
CA PHE A 407 -22.59 13.96 16.92
C PHE A 407 -23.95 13.90 17.59
N ALA A 408 -24.07 14.56 18.74
CA ALA A 408 -25.33 14.70 19.45
C ALA A 408 -26.43 15.31 18.54
N PRO A 409 -27.73 15.00 18.78
CA PRO A 409 -28.82 15.43 17.91
C PRO A 409 -28.95 16.95 17.70
N ASP A 410 -28.47 17.75 18.65
CA ASP A 410 -28.50 19.22 18.66
C ASP A 410 -27.13 19.87 18.44
N ALA A 411 -26.06 19.08 18.28
CA ALA A 411 -24.71 19.57 18.09
C ALA A 411 -24.55 20.46 16.84
N ASP A 412 -23.73 21.49 16.97
CA ASP A 412 -23.15 22.25 15.85
C ASP A 412 -21.91 21.51 15.35
N MET A 413 -22.05 20.80 14.23
CA MET A 413 -21.03 19.87 13.74
C MET A 413 -19.73 20.57 13.31
N ASP A 414 -19.73 21.90 13.14
CA ASP A 414 -18.54 22.67 12.79
C ASP A 414 -17.76 23.17 14.02
N ARG A 415 -18.33 23.02 15.22
CA ARG A 415 -17.76 23.55 16.47
C ARG A 415 -17.65 22.52 17.59
N ASP A 416 -18.62 21.63 17.68
CA ASP A 416 -18.69 20.61 18.72
C ASP A 416 -17.88 19.38 18.31
N GLU A 417 -17.31 18.68 19.30
CA GLU A 417 -16.56 17.44 19.06
C GLU A 417 -17.51 16.25 18.83
N PRO A 418 -17.12 15.27 18.00
CA PRO A 418 -17.91 14.06 17.83
C PRO A 418 -17.94 13.22 19.11
N VAL A 419 -19.10 12.62 19.40
CA VAL A 419 -19.27 11.71 20.54
C VAL A 419 -18.67 10.32 20.27
N GLU A 420 -18.48 9.98 19.00
CA GLU A 420 -17.88 8.72 18.55
C GLU A 420 -17.29 8.91 17.14
N THR A 421 -16.22 8.19 16.82
CA THR A 421 -15.62 8.21 15.48
C THR A 421 -15.31 6.80 15.02
N ILE A 422 -15.92 6.40 13.91
CA ILE A 422 -15.75 5.06 13.34
C ILE A 422 -14.86 5.16 12.11
N GLU A 423 -13.70 4.51 12.14
CA GLU A 423 -12.84 4.38 10.97
C GLU A 423 -13.33 3.24 10.05
N PHE A 424 -13.22 3.42 8.74
CA PHE A 424 -13.58 2.40 7.75
C PHE A 424 -12.68 2.49 6.52
N LYS A 425 -12.63 1.38 5.77
CA LYS A 425 -12.04 1.35 4.43
C LYS A 425 -13.13 1.11 3.39
N VAL A 426 -12.96 1.71 2.23
CA VAL A 426 -13.87 1.56 1.10
C VAL A 426 -13.49 0.33 0.29
N THR A 427 -14.43 -0.61 0.23
CA THR A 427 -14.39 -1.81 -0.61
C THR A 427 -15.75 -1.98 -1.32
N PRO A 428 -15.81 -1.98 -2.66
CA PRO A 428 -17.04 -2.31 -3.39
C PRO A 428 -17.49 -3.77 -3.13
N PRO A 429 -18.79 -4.09 -3.26
CA PRO A 429 -19.91 -3.20 -3.59
C PRO A 429 -20.54 -2.52 -2.36
N SER A 430 -20.15 -2.91 -1.15
CA SER A 430 -20.78 -2.43 0.07
C SER A 430 -19.85 -2.44 1.27
N ILE A 431 -20.07 -1.48 2.17
CA ILE A 431 -19.44 -1.36 3.48
C ILE A 431 -20.54 -1.55 4.51
N GLU A 432 -20.38 -2.56 5.36
CA GLU A 432 -21.31 -2.85 6.45
C GLU A 432 -20.57 -2.75 7.79
N ILE A 433 -21.04 -1.87 8.65
CA ILE A 433 -20.48 -1.64 9.98
C ILE A 433 -21.55 -1.98 11.00
N VAL A 434 -21.23 -2.84 11.96
CA VAL A 434 -22.05 -3.06 13.14
C VAL A 434 -21.34 -2.40 14.31
N ILE A 435 -21.99 -1.40 14.90
CA ILE A 435 -21.53 -0.74 16.12
C ILE A 435 -21.75 -1.73 17.27
N SER A 436 -20.77 -2.57 17.51
CA SER A 436 -20.60 -3.28 18.76
C SER A 436 -19.63 -2.49 19.63
N GLU A 437 -19.97 -2.31 20.91
CA GLU A 437 -18.93 -2.00 21.88
C GLU A 437 -17.93 -3.14 21.81
N LYS A 438 -16.70 -2.88 21.35
CA LYS A 438 -15.60 -3.78 21.73
C LYS A 438 -15.66 -3.81 23.26
N PRO A 439 -15.83 -4.98 23.90
CA PRO A 439 -15.80 -5.05 25.35
C PRO A 439 -14.49 -4.38 25.77
N ALA A 440 -14.59 -3.41 26.67
CA ALA A 440 -13.41 -2.80 27.27
C ALA A 440 -12.55 -3.93 27.87
N ARG A 441 -11.25 -3.74 28.03
CA ARG A 441 -10.36 -4.79 28.50
C ARG A 441 -9.32 -4.23 29.44
N LEU A 442 -8.76 -5.10 30.28
CA LEU A 442 -7.63 -4.72 31.11
C LEU A 442 -6.39 -4.55 30.22
N THR A 443 -5.74 -3.40 30.34
CA THR A 443 -4.56 -3.01 29.54
C THR A 443 -3.26 -3.05 30.33
N SER A 444 -3.34 -3.06 31.67
CA SER A 444 -2.16 -3.14 32.53
C SER A 444 -2.47 -3.75 33.89
N LEU A 445 -1.48 -4.40 34.48
CA LEU A 445 -1.49 -4.90 35.85
C LEU A 445 -0.68 -3.95 36.74
N VAL A 446 -1.36 -3.32 37.70
CA VAL A 446 -0.76 -2.42 38.71
C VAL A 446 -1.00 -2.99 40.09
N THR A 447 0.04 -3.13 40.92
CA THR A 447 -0.06 -3.77 42.23
C THR A 447 -1.04 -3.04 43.16
N GLN A 448 -1.72 -3.80 44.02
CA GLN A 448 -2.68 -3.23 44.99
C GLN A 448 -2.00 -2.40 46.09
N ARG A 449 -0.76 -2.73 46.44
CA ARG A 449 0.05 -2.03 47.45
C ARG A 449 1.10 -1.16 46.79
N SER A 450 1.39 -0.02 47.41
CA SER A 450 2.54 0.82 47.10
C SER A 450 3.84 0.23 47.66
N SER A 451 4.99 0.66 47.13
CA SER A 451 6.31 0.23 47.63
C SER A 451 6.49 0.53 49.12
N ASP A 452 6.03 1.69 49.59
CA ASP A 452 6.16 2.11 50.98
C ASP A 452 5.38 1.17 51.92
N GLU A 453 4.13 0.86 51.58
CA GLU A 453 3.28 -0.06 52.36
C GLU A 453 3.87 -1.48 52.46
N ILE A 454 4.47 -1.97 51.36
CA ILE A 454 5.15 -3.27 51.33
C ILE A 454 6.33 -3.26 52.30
N THR A 455 7.13 -2.19 52.32
CA THR A 455 8.31 -2.09 53.18
C THR A 455 7.98 -1.84 54.65
N SER A 456 7.00 -1.00 54.96
CA SER A 456 6.63 -0.64 56.34
C SER A 456 6.00 -1.79 57.11
N GLY A 457 5.26 -2.68 56.44
CA GLY A 457 4.58 -3.82 57.06
C GLY A 457 5.49 -4.95 57.53
N LEU A 458 6.80 -4.84 57.31
CA LEU A 458 7.78 -5.90 57.56
C LEU A 458 8.73 -5.59 58.73
N LEU A 459 8.60 -4.42 59.35
CA LEU A 459 9.32 -4.08 60.57
C LEU A 459 8.70 -4.84 61.73
N VAL A 460 9.49 -5.67 62.40
CA VAL A 460 9.12 -6.32 63.65
C VAL A 460 9.71 -5.50 64.79
N GLU A 461 8.86 -5.09 65.73
CA GLU A 461 9.26 -4.47 66.99
C GLU A 461 9.17 -5.52 68.10
N ASP A 462 10.29 -5.82 68.76
CA ASP A 462 10.32 -6.61 69.98
C ASP A 462 11.13 -5.92 71.11
N GLU A 463 11.20 -6.58 72.27
CA GLU A 463 11.90 -6.06 73.47
C GLU A 463 13.42 -5.88 73.28
N TYR A 464 14.01 -6.40 72.19
CA TYR A 464 15.44 -6.40 71.96
C TYR A 464 15.89 -5.68 70.68
N LYS A 465 14.99 -5.31 69.74
CA LYS A 465 15.31 -4.62 68.47
C LYS A 465 14.10 -4.29 67.58
N SER A 466 14.23 -3.25 66.74
CA SER A 466 13.45 -3.09 65.50
C SER A 466 14.18 -3.79 64.37
N TYR A 467 13.73 -4.96 63.90
CA TYR A 467 14.41 -5.67 62.81
C TYR A 467 13.42 -6.23 61.80
N HIS A 468 13.87 -6.46 60.57
CA HIS A 468 13.07 -7.22 59.61
C HIS A 468 13.29 -8.71 59.91
N SER A 469 12.21 -9.44 60.24
CA SER A 469 12.29 -10.87 60.54
C SER A 469 12.97 -11.63 59.41
N GLU A 470 13.92 -12.49 59.76
CA GLU A 470 14.72 -13.29 58.81
C GLU A 470 13.85 -14.24 57.97
N ASN A 471 12.62 -14.54 58.40
CA ASN A 471 11.67 -15.36 57.66
C ASN A 471 10.65 -14.52 56.85
N LEU A 472 10.65 -13.20 57.03
CA LEU A 472 9.80 -12.23 56.33
C LEU A 472 10.67 -11.37 55.39
N PHE A 473 11.48 -12.03 54.56
CA PHE A 473 12.16 -11.38 53.43
C PHE A 473 11.11 -10.52 52.69
N PRO A 474 11.32 -9.20 52.51
CA PRO A 474 10.31 -8.36 51.89
C PRO A 474 9.92 -8.95 50.56
N LEU A 475 8.61 -8.94 50.30
CA LEU A 475 7.96 -9.48 49.12
C LEU A 475 8.57 -8.84 47.87
N PRO A 476 9.65 -9.43 47.30
CA PRO A 476 10.51 -8.68 46.39
C PRO A 476 9.82 -8.55 45.03
N MET A 477 8.98 -9.52 44.69
CA MET A 477 8.15 -9.50 43.49
C MET A 477 7.07 -8.42 43.60
N GLU A 478 6.38 -8.29 44.75
CA GLU A 478 5.38 -7.23 44.94
C GLU A 478 6.03 -5.85 44.82
N HIS A 479 7.21 -5.65 45.42
CA HIS A 479 7.93 -4.37 45.34
C HIS A 479 8.44 -4.06 43.93
N MET A 480 8.98 -5.04 43.22
CA MET A 480 9.42 -4.84 41.84
C MET A 480 8.23 -4.50 40.93
N LEU A 481 7.12 -5.24 41.04
CA LEU A 481 5.94 -5.01 40.22
C LEU A 481 5.19 -3.72 40.58
N SER A 482 5.33 -3.21 41.82
CA SER A 482 4.79 -1.90 42.17
C SER A 482 5.57 -0.74 41.54
N GLN A 483 6.83 -0.96 41.17
CA GLN A 483 7.66 -0.01 40.43
C GLN A 483 7.59 -0.22 38.91
N HIS A 484 7.16 -1.40 38.46
CA HIS A 484 7.12 -1.78 37.05
C HIS A 484 5.76 -2.43 36.69
N PRO A 485 4.73 -1.61 36.39
CA PRO A 485 3.45 -2.11 35.89
C PRO A 485 3.63 -2.98 34.64
N ILE A 486 2.88 -4.10 34.56
CA ILE A 486 2.93 -5.00 33.40
C ILE A 486 1.86 -4.55 32.40
N SER A 487 2.24 -4.27 31.16
CA SER A 487 1.27 -4.00 30.08
C SER A 487 0.69 -5.30 29.54
N ILE A 488 -0.58 -5.30 29.15
CA ILE A 488 -1.27 -6.43 28.51
C ILE A 488 -1.50 -6.07 27.03
N PRO A 489 -0.74 -6.65 26.09
CA PRO A 489 -0.83 -6.33 24.66
C PRO A 489 -2.16 -6.77 24.01
N GLU A 490 -2.48 -6.24 22.83
CA GLU A 490 -3.75 -6.53 22.14
C GLU A 490 -3.96 -8.03 21.85
N ASP A 491 -2.89 -8.77 21.58
CA ASP A 491 -2.91 -10.22 21.34
C ASP A 491 -3.17 -11.08 22.58
N ASN A 492 -3.31 -10.47 23.76
CA ASN A 492 -3.56 -11.12 25.04
C ASN A 492 -2.44 -12.09 25.48
N ILE A 493 -1.20 -11.84 25.06
CA ILE A 493 -0.03 -12.60 25.50
C ILE A 493 0.83 -11.71 26.39
N ILE A 494 0.84 -11.98 27.70
CA ILE A 494 1.77 -11.34 28.63
C ILE A 494 3.10 -12.07 28.50
N ASP A 495 4.12 -11.40 27.97
CA ASP A 495 5.48 -11.91 27.89
C ASP A 495 6.44 -10.84 28.40
N VAL A 496 6.87 -10.95 29.66
CA VAL A 496 7.72 -9.95 30.31
C VAL A 496 8.96 -10.57 30.91
N SER A 497 10.06 -9.83 30.81
CA SER A 497 11.33 -10.12 31.47
C SER A 497 11.78 -8.88 32.23
N LEU A 498 11.85 -8.97 33.56
CA LEU A 498 12.18 -7.86 34.44
C LEU A 498 13.39 -8.19 35.32
N ASN A 499 14.15 -7.15 35.65
CA ASN A 499 15.22 -7.18 36.64
C ASN A 499 15.11 -5.92 37.50
N GLY A 500 15.45 -6.01 38.78
CA GLY A 500 15.36 -4.90 39.71
C GLY A 500 16.34 -5.04 40.86
N SER A 501 16.84 -3.91 41.36
CA SER A 501 17.72 -3.88 42.53
C SER A 501 17.36 -2.68 43.41
N TRP A 502 17.23 -2.90 44.72
CA TRP A 502 16.95 -1.85 45.68
C TRP A 502 17.53 -2.19 47.04
N ALA A 503 17.65 -1.18 47.90
CA ALA A 503 18.08 -1.34 49.29
C ALA A 503 17.03 -0.75 50.22
N THR A 504 16.91 -1.30 51.42
CA THR A 504 16.13 -0.68 52.50
C THR A 504 16.98 0.36 53.21
N ASP A 505 16.33 1.27 53.92
CA ASP A 505 17.01 2.10 54.89
C ASP A 505 17.72 1.24 55.96
N THR A 506 18.79 1.79 56.53
CA THR A 506 19.50 1.17 57.64
C THR A 506 18.70 1.34 58.92
N VAL A 507 18.26 0.24 59.52
CA VAL A 507 17.61 0.26 60.83
C VAL A 507 18.69 0.09 61.90
N SER A 508 18.67 0.92 62.95
CA SER A 508 19.68 0.92 64.00
C SER A 508 19.06 1.00 65.40
N GLY A 509 19.77 0.55 66.42
CA GLY A 509 19.31 0.67 67.79
C GLY A 509 20.39 0.33 68.83
N LYS A 510 19.98 0.32 70.10
CA LYS A 510 20.82 -0.04 71.25
C LYS A 510 20.14 -1.09 72.10
N ASN A 511 20.91 -2.01 72.67
CA ASN A 511 20.40 -2.96 73.67
C ASN A 511 20.59 -2.42 75.10
N ASP A 512 19.97 -3.08 76.08
CA ASP A 512 20.04 -2.72 77.51
C ASP A 512 21.45 -2.77 78.12
N LYS A 513 22.42 -3.36 77.42
CA LYS A 513 23.83 -3.43 77.81
C LYS A 513 24.70 -2.37 77.14
N GLY A 514 24.08 -1.40 76.44
CA GLY A 514 24.78 -0.32 75.75
C GLY A 514 25.40 -0.72 74.41
N GLY A 515 25.15 -1.94 73.93
CA GLY A 515 25.59 -2.41 72.62
C GLY A 515 24.77 -1.79 71.50
N GLU A 516 25.44 -1.20 70.52
CA GLU A 516 24.85 -0.61 69.33
C GLU A 516 24.77 -1.65 68.21
N TRP A 517 23.78 -1.54 67.35
CA TRP A 517 23.65 -2.38 66.16
C TRP A 517 22.99 -1.60 65.03
N SER A 518 23.28 -2.02 63.80
CA SER A 518 22.57 -1.57 62.62
C SER A 518 22.40 -2.70 61.62
N THR A 519 21.32 -2.70 60.84
CA THR A 519 21.09 -3.67 59.77
C THR A 519 20.57 -2.96 58.52
N SER A 520 21.13 -3.31 57.37
CA SER A 520 20.64 -2.89 56.05
C SER A 520 20.43 -4.09 55.15
N TYR A 521 19.48 -3.98 54.22
CA TYR A 521 19.18 -5.04 53.26
C TYR A 521 19.31 -4.52 51.84
N LYS A 522 19.82 -5.38 50.95
CA LYS A 522 19.84 -5.18 49.50
C LYS A 522 19.14 -6.35 48.83
N TYR A 523 18.32 -6.04 47.84
CA TYR A 523 17.56 -7.00 47.04
C TYR A 523 18.00 -6.88 45.60
N ASP A 524 18.26 -8.02 44.97
CA ASP A 524 18.57 -8.13 43.56
C ASP A 524 17.65 -9.20 42.95
N VAL A 525 16.67 -8.75 42.18
CA VAL A 525 15.78 -9.60 41.38
C VAL A 525 16.34 -9.70 39.97
N SER A 526 16.55 -10.92 39.52
CA SER A 526 16.99 -11.21 38.17
C SER A 526 16.18 -12.32 37.54
N ASN A 527 16.09 -12.30 36.20
CA ASN A 527 15.39 -13.30 35.40
C ASN A 527 13.93 -13.48 35.84
N PHE A 528 13.24 -12.41 36.27
CA PHE A 528 11.80 -12.50 36.48
C PHE A 528 11.14 -12.56 35.11
N ASN A 529 10.73 -13.76 34.71
CA ASN A 529 10.02 -13.99 33.47
C ASN A 529 8.60 -14.43 33.78
N LEU A 530 7.65 -13.85 33.06
CA LEU A 530 6.25 -14.21 33.13
C LEU A 530 5.72 -14.37 31.70
N ASN A 531 5.20 -15.55 31.38
CA ASN A 531 4.61 -15.84 30.08
C ASN A 531 3.20 -16.39 30.30
N ILE A 532 2.17 -15.61 29.98
CA ILE A 532 0.76 -15.94 30.22
C ILE A 532 -0.09 -15.55 29.01
N PRO A 533 -0.54 -16.52 28.20
CA PRO A 533 -1.66 -16.32 27.29
C PRO A 533 -2.97 -16.21 28.09
N LEU A 534 -3.74 -15.14 27.86
CA LEU A 534 -5.06 -14.95 28.45
C LEU A 534 -6.13 -15.64 27.59
N THR A 535 -6.98 -16.46 28.23
CA THR A 535 -8.13 -17.10 27.59
C THR A 535 -9.32 -16.16 27.51
N VAL A 536 -9.45 -15.25 28.48
CA VAL A 536 -10.50 -14.21 28.53
C VAL A 536 -9.90 -12.92 29.09
N ASN A 537 -10.23 -11.79 28.47
CA ASN A 537 -9.93 -10.44 28.97
C ASN A 537 -11.01 -9.47 28.45
N SER A 538 -12.13 -9.39 29.16
CA SER A 538 -13.28 -8.57 28.78
C SER A 538 -13.98 -7.96 29.98
N GLU A 539 -14.27 -6.68 29.87
CA GLU A 539 -15.06 -5.89 30.80
C GLU A 539 -16.47 -5.73 30.21
N LEU A 540 -17.45 -6.26 30.93
CA LEU A 540 -18.85 -6.28 30.51
C LEU A 540 -19.71 -5.48 31.49
N PRO A 541 -20.80 -4.84 31.02
CA PRO A 541 -21.73 -4.14 31.89
C PRO A 541 -22.44 -5.13 32.83
N VAL A 542 -22.61 -4.73 34.08
CA VAL A 542 -23.36 -5.53 35.07
C VAL A 542 -24.85 -5.19 34.94
N ILE A 543 -25.63 -6.15 34.45
CA ILE A 543 -27.03 -5.97 34.09
C ILE A 543 -27.84 -5.46 35.28
N GLY A 544 -28.58 -4.37 35.06
CA GLY A 544 -29.40 -3.73 36.09
C GLY A 544 -28.64 -2.83 37.05
N THR A 545 -27.36 -2.54 36.78
CA THR A 545 -26.54 -1.58 37.54
C THR A 545 -25.79 -0.62 36.60
N ASP A 546 -25.18 0.41 37.16
CA ASP A 546 -24.26 1.34 36.49
C ASP A 546 -22.80 0.84 36.49
N LYS A 547 -22.54 -0.36 37.01
CA LYS A 547 -21.20 -0.92 37.18
C LYS A 547 -20.79 -1.78 35.99
N LYS A 548 -19.48 -2.06 35.92
CA LYS A 548 -18.88 -3.04 35.02
C LYS A 548 -18.14 -4.11 35.80
N ALA A 549 -18.02 -5.30 35.22
CA ALA A 549 -17.28 -6.42 35.78
C ALA A 549 -16.29 -6.99 34.75
N LEU A 550 -15.08 -7.29 35.22
CA LEU A 550 -14.02 -7.89 34.42
C LEU A 550 -14.05 -9.41 34.53
N LEU A 551 -14.06 -10.06 33.37
CA LEU A 551 -13.73 -11.46 33.17
C LEU A 551 -12.29 -11.52 32.68
N LEU A 552 -11.42 -12.10 33.50
CA LEU A 552 -10.01 -12.30 33.22
C LEU A 552 -9.66 -13.71 33.63
N ASP A 553 -9.05 -14.46 32.72
CA ASP A 553 -8.50 -15.78 33.00
C ASP A 553 -7.30 -16.02 32.07
N GLY A 554 -6.28 -16.68 32.60
CA GLY A 554 -5.04 -16.95 31.88
C GLY A 554 -4.15 -17.87 32.69
N LYS A 555 -3.42 -18.75 31.98
CA LYS A 555 -2.49 -19.70 32.58
C LYS A 555 -1.20 -19.73 31.80
N GLY A 556 -0.10 -19.88 32.50
CA GLY A 556 1.21 -19.87 31.87
C GLY A 556 2.31 -20.30 32.83
N THR A 557 3.51 -19.75 32.61
CA THR A 557 4.70 -20.12 33.38
C THR A 557 5.41 -18.89 33.93
N TYR A 558 6.16 -19.11 34.99
CA TYR A 558 7.02 -18.09 35.58
C TYR A 558 8.41 -18.64 35.92
N SER A 559 9.37 -17.74 36.01
CA SER A 559 10.68 -18.00 36.63
C SER A 559 11.20 -16.73 37.27
N TYR A 560 11.95 -16.84 38.37
CA TYR A 560 12.71 -15.72 38.93
C TYR A 560 13.87 -16.18 39.81
N THR A 561 14.83 -15.27 39.98
CA THR A 561 15.93 -15.39 40.94
C THR A 561 15.99 -14.15 41.81
N VAL A 562 15.97 -14.32 43.13
CA VAL A 562 16.08 -13.24 44.12
C VAL A 562 17.33 -13.47 44.93
N THR A 563 18.20 -12.47 45.00
CA THR A 563 19.32 -12.44 45.94
C THR A 563 19.06 -11.38 46.98
N VAL A 564 19.16 -11.76 48.25
CA VAL A 564 19.04 -10.85 49.39
C VAL A 564 20.38 -10.80 50.11
N THR A 565 20.93 -9.60 50.27
CA THR A 565 22.13 -9.35 51.07
C THR A 565 21.77 -8.53 52.29
N ALA A 566 21.90 -9.11 53.47
CA ALA A 566 21.74 -8.42 54.75
C ALA A 566 23.13 -8.13 55.35
N ILE A 567 23.36 -6.89 55.76
CA ILE A 567 24.58 -6.48 56.46
C ILE A 567 24.17 -5.99 57.83
N THR A 568 24.57 -6.72 58.87
CA THR A 568 24.38 -6.34 60.26
C THR A 568 25.71 -5.93 60.86
N THR A 569 25.78 -4.73 61.41
CA THR A 569 26.92 -4.30 62.22
C THR A 569 26.52 -4.24 63.69
N GLY A 570 27.48 -4.44 64.57
CA GLY A 570 27.28 -4.32 66.01
C GLY A 570 28.54 -3.88 66.71
N SER A 571 28.39 -3.12 67.79
CA SER A 571 29.48 -2.70 68.66
C SER A 571 29.04 -2.86 70.11
N GLN A 572 29.80 -3.58 70.93
CA GLN A 572 29.48 -3.73 72.35
C GLN A 572 30.72 -3.95 73.23
N GLU A 573 30.62 -3.55 74.50
CA GLU A 573 31.57 -3.98 75.53
C GLU A 573 31.34 -5.46 75.83
N VAL A 574 32.40 -6.27 75.76
CA VAL A 574 32.36 -7.70 76.06
C VAL A 574 33.11 -8.01 77.35
N PRO A 575 32.65 -8.97 78.17
CA PRO A 575 33.36 -9.37 79.38
C PRO A 575 34.70 -10.01 79.01
N ALA A 576 35.82 -9.43 79.46
CA ALA A 576 37.14 -10.05 79.40
C ALA A 576 37.65 -10.36 80.83
N LEU A 577 38.47 -11.40 80.95
CA LEU A 577 39.11 -11.78 82.21
C LEU A 577 40.13 -10.68 82.56
N PHE A 578 39.83 -9.89 83.59
CA PHE A 578 40.70 -8.89 84.22
C PHE A 578 40.80 -7.49 83.56
N GLU A 579 40.22 -7.25 82.38
CA GLU A 579 40.17 -5.93 81.71
C GLU A 579 38.90 -5.76 80.87
N LYS A 580 38.58 -4.53 80.41
CA LYS A 580 37.47 -4.31 79.46
C LYS A 580 37.93 -4.55 78.02
N ALA A 581 36.99 -4.99 77.18
CA ALA A 581 37.21 -5.11 75.74
C ALA A 581 35.98 -4.64 74.97
N TRP A 582 36.22 -4.08 73.78
CA TRP A 582 35.19 -3.66 72.84
C TRP A 582 35.26 -4.51 71.59
N THR A 583 34.13 -5.05 71.16
CA THR A 583 34.03 -5.83 69.93
C THR A 583 33.15 -5.12 68.93
N ASP A 584 33.72 -4.83 67.76
CA ASP A 584 32.98 -4.43 66.56
C ASP A 584 32.81 -5.66 65.65
N GLY A 585 31.59 -5.89 65.19
CA GLY A 585 31.25 -7.03 64.35
C GLY A 585 30.50 -6.60 63.10
N VAL A 586 30.78 -7.28 61.99
CA VAL A 586 30.01 -7.22 60.75
C VAL A 586 29.60 -8.63 60.35
N LEU A 587 28.31 -8.84 60.16
CA LEU A 587 27.73 -10.06 59.64
C LEU A 587 27.08 -9.75 58.30
N THR A 588 27.64 -10.29 57.21
CA THR A 588 27.06 -10.23 55.88
C THR A 588 26.43 -11.58 55.54
N ARG A 589 25.12 -11.59 55.34
CA ARG A 589 24.40 -12.78 54.87
C ARG A 589 23.92 -12.56 53.46
N THR A 590 24.23 -13.48 52.56
CA THR A 590 23.74 -13.47 51.18
C THR A 590 22.93 -14.72 50.94
N ILE A 591 21.67 -14.56 50.55
CA ILE A 591 20.72 -15.65 50.33
C ILE A 591 20.21 -15.53 48.90
N THR A 592 20.39 -16.57 48.10
CA THR A 592 19.88 -16.65 46.73
C THR A 592 18.75 -17.67 46.66
N PHE A 593 17.60 -17.21 46.20
CA PHE A 593 16.40 -17.99 45.96
C PHE A 593 16.11 -18.05 44.46
N ARG A 594 15.73 -19.22 43.97
CA ARG A 594 15.28 -19.44 42.59
C ARG A 594 13.94 -20.17 42.63
N SER A 595 13.00 -19.72 41.81
CA SER A 595 11.73 -20.40 41.65
C SER A 595 11.27 -20.41 40.21
N THR A 596 10.64 -21.52 39.83
CA THR A 596 10.02 -21.73 38.52
C THR A 596 8.76 -22.55 38.70
N GLY A 597 7.76 -22.35 37.87
CA GLY A 597 6.54 -23.17 37.91
C GLY A 597 5.44 -22.62 37.02
N ASP A 598 4.22 -23.05 37.33
CA ASP A 598 3.01 -22.60 36.65
C ASP A 598 2.43 -21.36 37.32
N VAL A 599 1.65 -20.59 36.57
CA VAL A 599 0.97 -19.40 37.11
C VAL A 599 -0.42 -19.26 36.52
N SER A 600 -1.36 -18.77 37.34
CA SER A 600 -2.71 -18.41 36.93
C SER A 600 -2.95 -16.92 37.16
N LEU A 601 -3.54 -16.23 36.19
CA LEU A 601 -3.98 -14.85 36.31
C LEU A 601 -5.50 -14.79 36.13
N TYR A 602 -6.23 -14.35 37.14
CA TYR A 602 -7.69 -14.36 37.09
C TYR A 602 -8.32 -13.21 37.88
N THR A 603 -9.58 -12.91 37.57
CA THR A 603 -10.35 -11.92 38.34
C THR A 603 -10.82 -12.44 39.68
N SER A 604 -10.61 -11.63 40.72
CA SER A 604 -11.27 -11.78 42.00
C SER A 604 -12.63 -11.09 41.95
N SER A 605 -13.68 -11.77 42.41
CA SER A 605 -15.05 -11.24 42.34
C SER A 605 -15.93 -11.76 43.47
N GLN A 606 -17.02 -11.04 43.72
CA GLN A 606 -18.07 -11.39 44.67
C GLN A 606 -19.45 -11.20 44.06
N ALA A 607 -20.43 -12.00 44.49
CA ALA A 607 -21.82 -11.80 44.10
C ALA A 607 -22.37 -10.51 44.72
N ILE A 608 -23.14 -9.71 43.95
CA ILE A 608 -23.77 -8.49 44.46
C ILE A 608 -24.87 -8.84 45.48
N ASP A 609 -25.65 -9.87 45.17
CA ASP A 609 -26.67 -10.49 45.98
C ASP A 609 -26.30 -11.96 46.16
N SER A 610 -25.84 -12.29 47.37
CA SER A 610 -25.37 -13.65 47.71
C SER A 610 -26.45 -14.72 47.62
N SER A 611 -27.73 -14.35 47.48
CA SER A 611 -28.84 -15.28 47.29
C SER A 611 -29.09 -15.68 45.83
N LYS A 612 -28.41 -15.03 44.86
CA LYS A 612 -28.58 -15.26 43.42
C LYS A 612 -27.29 -15.80 42.79
N GLY A 613 -27.42 -16.55 41.70
CA GLY A 613 -26.29 -17.00 40.89
C GLY A 613 -25.68 -15.86 40.07
N VAL A 614 -24.45 -16.06 39.58
CA VAL A 614 -23.82 -15.22 38.56
C VAL A 614 -24.14 -15.82 37.19
N VAL A 615 -24.61 -15.02 36.25
CA VAL A 615 -24.93 -15.46 34.88
C VAL A 615 -24.19 -14.56 33.89
N VAL A 616 -23.39 -15.18 33.01
CA VAL A 616 -22.67 -14.47 31.95
C VAL A 616 -23.48 -14.56 30.66
N HIS A 617 -23.72 -13.41 30.03
CA HIS A 617 -24.35 -13.27 28.73
C HIS A 617 -23.36 -12.66 27.73
N GLU A 618 -23.67 -12.75 26.44
CA GLU A 618 -22.84 -12.19 25.37
C GLU A 618 -22.53 -10.69 25.56
N ASN A 619 -23.49 -9.93 26.10
CA ASN A 619 -23.41 -8.46 26.21
C ASN A 619 -23.51 -7.93 27.66
N GLY A 620 -23.32 -8.78 28.68
CA GLY A 620 -23.43 -8.36 30.08
C GLY A 620 -23.36 -9.49 31.09
N ILE A 621 -23.17 -9.15 32.36
CA ILE A 621 -23.08 -10.12 33.46
C ILE A 621 -24.12 -9.78 34.52
N GLU A 622 -24.83 -10.78 35.01
CA GLU A 622 -25.73 -10.64 36.15
C GLU A 622 -25.01 -10.91 37.47
N ASN A 623 -25.28 -10.08 38.46
CA ASN A 623 -24.95 -10.33 39.86
C ASN A 623 -23.46 -10.46 40.21
N LEU A 624 -22.55 -9.81 39.47
CA LEU A 624 -21.11 -9.89 39.71
C LEU A 624 -20.51 -8.52 40.05
N ASN A 625 -19.64 -8.47 41.06
CA ASN A 625 -18.81 -7.32 41.40
C ASN A 625 -17.34 -7.74 41.46
N THR A 626 -16.52 -7.25 40.54
CA THR A 626 -15.07 -7.52 40.55
C THR A 626 -14.41 -6.75 41.69
N THR A 627 -13.53 -7.41 42.43
CA THR A 627 -12.83 -6.87 43.61
C THR A 627 -11.34 -6.67 43.39
N GLY A 628 -10.77 -7.26 42.34
CA GLY A 628 -9.34 -7.18 42.03
C GLY A 628 -8.92 -8.18 40.96
N VAL A 629 -7.62 -8.21 40.68
CA VAL A 629 -6.98 -9.23 39.82
C VAL A 629 -5.91 -9.95 40.63
N ILE A 630 -5.80 -11.26 40.48
CA ILE A 630 -4.88 -12.11 41.25
C ILE A 630 -3.97 -12.85 40.28
N LEU A 631 -2.65 -12.76 40.52
CA LEU A 631 -1.66 -13.66 39.96
C LEU A 631 -1.27 -14.68 41.02
N GLU A 632 -1.54 -15.96 40.77
CA GLU A 632 -1.28 -17.06 41.69
C GLU A 632 -0.18 -17.97 41.13
N PHE A 633 0.88 -18.15 41.92
CA PHE A 633 1.97 -19.06 41.60
C PHE A 633 1.59 -20.48 42.01
N GLU A 634 1.47 -21.37 41.03
CA GLU A 634 1.06 -22.75 41.19
C GLU A 634 2.28 -23.68 41.10
N ASN A 635 2.28 -24.75 41.92
CA ASN A 635 3.28 -25.81 41.90
C ASN A 635 4.75 -25.31 41.89
N PRO A 636 5.17 -24.42 42.82
CA PRO A 636 6.50 -23.83 42.79
C PRO A 636 7.61 -24.87 42.96
N VAL A 637 8.62 -24.83 42.08
CA VAL A 637 9.89 -25.56 42.23
C VAL A 637 10.94 -24.60 42.77
N ASN A 638 11.17 -24.66 44.08
CA ASN A 638 12.03 -23.73 44.79
C ASN A 638 13.43 -24.29 45.06
N GLN A 639 14.46 -23.45 44.90
CA GLN A 639 15.83 -23.73 45.29
C GLN A 639 16.36 -22.55 46.11
N VAL A 640 17.13 -22.85 47.17
CA VAL A 640 17.71 -21.84 48.05
C VAL A 640 19.15 -22.20 48.38
N SER A 641 19.99 -21.18 48.45
CA SER A 641 21.37 -21.28 48.94
C SER A 641 21.70 -20.00 49.72
N GLY A 642 22.58 -20.10 50.71
CA GLY A 642 23.01 -18.91 51.43
C GLY A 642 24.37 -19.05 52.09
N THR A 643 25.02 -17.91 52.32
CA THR A 643 26.31 -17.81 53.00
C THR A 643 26.25 -16.71 54.06
N ALA A 644 26.93 -16.92 55.19
CA ALA A 644 27.10 -15.96 56.26
C ALA A 644 28.60 -15.70 56.46
N GLU A 645 29.04 -14.48 56.16
CA GLU A 645 30.39 -13.99 56.44
C GLU A 645 30.37 -13.17 57.72
N ASN A 646 31.11 -13.62 58.72
CA ASN A 646 31.25 -12.94 60.00
C ASN A 646 32.66 -12.35 60.09
N TYR A 647 32.75 -11.06 60.38
CA TYR A 647 33.97 -10.36 60.73
C TYR A 647 33.84 -9.81 62.15
N LEU A 648 34.83 -10.03 63.00
CA LEU A 648 34.88 -9.51 64.36
C LEU A 648 36.24 -8.86 64.60
N LYS A 649 36.24 -7.65 65.16
CA LYS A 649 37.41 -6.95 65.65
C LYS A 649 37.24 -6.67 67.13
N THR A 650 38.14 -7.21 67.95
CA THR A 650 38.15 -6.96 69.40
C THR A 650 39.37 -6.12 69.79
N VAL A 651 39.14 -5.08 70.59
CA VAL A 651 40.16 -4.16 71.10
C VAL A 651 40.10 -4.16 72.63
N TRP A 652 41.24 -4.42 73.27
CA TRP A 652 41.38 -4.43 74.73
C TRP A 652 41.86 -3.06 75.25
N GLU A 653 41.70 -2.79 76.56
CA GLU A 653 42.16 -1.53 77.18
C GLU A 653 43.66 -1.26 76.97
N ASP A 654 44.47 -2.32 76.88
CA ASP A 654 45.91 -2.25 76.61
C ASP A 654 46.26 -1.91 75.14
N LYS A 655 45.24 -1.72 74.29
CA LYS A 655 45.32 -1.48 72.84
C LYS A 655 45.77 -2.67 72.00
N THR A 656 45.77 -3.88 72.56
CA THR A 656 45.90 -5.11 71.77
C THR A 656 44.66 -5.24 70.87
N GLU A 657 44.85 -5.76 69.66
CA GLU A 657 43.76 -5.97 68.69
C GLU A 657 43.75 -7.43 68.21
N LYS A 658 42.57 -7.98 67.95
CA LYS A 658 42.37 -9.29 67.33
C LYS A 658 41.26 -9.19 66.30
N GLU A 659 41.53 -9.69 65.10
CA GLU A 659 40.56 -9.77 64.00
C GLU A 659 40.28 -11.23 63.66
N GLU A 660 39.01 -11.57 63.46
CA GLU A 660 38.54 -12.91 63.13
C GLU A 660 37.56 -12.85 61.97
N THR A 661 37.69 -13.77 61.01
CA THR A 661 36.75 -13.90 59.89
C THR A 661 36.32 -15.36 59.74
N SER A 662 35.03 -15.60 59.54
CA SER A 662 34.51 -16.94 59.24
C SER A 662 33.38 -16.88 58.22
N THR A 663 33.34 -17.87 57.33
CA THR A 663 32.28 -18.05 56.35
C THR A 663 31.57 -19.37 56.63
N ASN A 664 30.25 -19.31 56.81
CA ASN A 664 29.41 -20.47 57.05
C ASN A 664 28.35 -20.57 55.96
N GLU A 665 28.07 -21.79 55.48
CA GLU A 665 26.88 -22.03 54.66
C GLU A 665 25.62 -21.93 55.54
N ILE A 666 24.57 -21.34 54.99
CA ILE A 666 23.27 -21.26 55.65
C ILE A 666 22.33 -22.25 54.97
N THR A 667 21.84 -23.23 55.74
CA THR A 667 20.87 -24.22 55.27
C THR A 667 19.45 -23.72 55.51
N PHE A 668 18.63 -23.72 54.47
CA PHE A 668 17.21 -23.37 54.55
C PHE A 668 16.35 -24.49 54.01
N ASP A 669 15.13 -24.61 54.55
CA ASP A 669 14.07 -25.38 53.93
C ASP A 669 13.37 -24.52 52.86
N ALA A 670 13.50 -24.92 51.60
CA ALA A 670 12.92 -24.23 50.45
C ALA A 670 11.38 -24.14 50.51
N ILE A 671 10.71 -24.95 51.35
CA ILE A 671 9.25 -24.96 51.53
C ILE A 671 8.78 -23.81 52.42
N ASN A 672 9.62 -23.33 53.35
CA ASN A 672 9.23 -22.34 54.36
C ASN A 672 9.57 -20.89 53.98
N ILE A 673 10.08 -20.66 52.77
CA ILE A 673 10.50 -19.33 52.29
C ILE A 673 9.40 -18.72 51.44
N LEU A 674 9.03 -17.47 51.76
CA LEU A 674 7.97 -16.68 51.12
C LEU A 674 6.56 -17.33 51.16
N PRO A 675 6.06 -17.82 52.32
CA PRO A 675 4.73 -18.42 52.41
C PRO A 675 3.59 -17.47 51.97
N SER A 676 3.85 -16.15 51.97
CA SER A 676 2.91 -15.10 51.54
C SER A 676 3.03 -14.72 50.06
N ALA A 677 4.02 -15.23 49.30
CA ALA A 677 4.22 -14.88 47.89
C ALA A 677 3.50 -15.83 46.91
N SER A 678 2.59 -16.67 47.38
CA SER A 678 1.79 -17.54 46.50
C SER A 678 0.80 -16.76 45.64
N LYS A 679 0.44 -15.53 46.03
CA LYS A 679 -0.49 -14.66 45.31
C LYS A 679 -0.02 -13.21 45.33
N ILE A 680 -0.13 -12.54 44.19
CA ILE A 680 0.05 -11.08 44.05
C ILE A 680 -1.28 -10.47 43.62
N TYR A 681 -1.67 -9.40 44.29
CA TYR A 681 -2.93 -8.71 44.05
C TYR A 681 -2.71 -7.43 43.26
N PHE A 682 -3.50 -7.24 42.21
CA PHE A 682 -3.50 -6.05 41.35
C PHE A 682 -4.82 -5.29 41.51
N LYS A 683 -4.74 -3.95 41.37
CA LYS A 683 -5.89 -3.06 41.49
C LYS A 683 -6.85 -3.27 40.33
N TYR A 684 -8.15 -3.21 40.64
CA TYR A 684 -9.22 -3.13 39.66
C TYR A 684 -10.46 -2.44 40.27
N PRO A 685 -11.07 -1.47 39.58
CA PRO A 685 -10.41 -0.42 38.81
C PRO A 685 -9.84 0.62 39.79
N ALA A 686 -8.76 1.31 39.46
CA ALA A 686 -8.38 2.49 40.24
C ALA A 686 -7.83 3.55 39.29
N SER A 687 -8.79 4.29 38.68
CA SER A 687 -8.70 5.55 37.92
C SER A 687 -7.41 5.81 37.16
#